data_AF-A0A6S7KLB9-F1
#
_entry.id   AF-A0A6S7KLB9-F1
#
_cell.length_a   1.000
_cell.length_b   1.000
_cell.length_c   1.000
_cell.angle_alpha   90.00
_cell.angle_beta   90.00
_cell.angle_gamma   90.00
#
_symmetry.space_group_name_H-M   'P 1'
#
loop_
_entity.id
_entity.type
_entity.pdbx_description
1 polymer ?
#
loop_
_entity_poly.entity_id
_entity_poly.type
_entity_poly.pdbx_seq_one_letter_code
_entity_poly.pdbx_strand_id
1 'polypeptide(L)'
;MVTGSETGSKTWQNTRHELAPPEDSGKFKCRVNNLNFLQNKTKRFALKQWKLWEKKTKEGNCGKGQLGDPHQIALAIKFQTQLYLFSVSQTTTIGIKRKRFPDETSDCVRPSKSIPEYSAEAHVTLSPFSLKGQTAQSGSGSDLGSMHQQITMNEGQTAQSGTGSDLGSMHQQITMNEGQTAQSGSGSDLGSMYQQITMNEGQTAQSGSGSDLGSMRQQITMNEGQTAQSGSGSDLGSMHQQITMNEGQTAQSGSGSDLGSMYQQITMNEGQTAQSGTGSYLGSMHQQITMNEGQTAQSGSGSDLGSMRQQITMNEGQTAQSGTGSDLGSMHQQITMNEGQTAQSGSGSDLGSMHQQITMNEGQTAQSGSGSDLGSMYQQITMNEGQTAQSGSGSDLGSMRQQITMNEGQTAQSGSGSDLGSMHQQITMNEEQPSSHSLHSQTSAQSSINSPRKTKLQKTINRQKTQIHRLRKRLNAKKQSKMSTKEAIQTIGTILPAPLVKFIESQIDLHTKSSKHGRRYSNETKAFGLTLFHLSGKAYKIVSKLFCLPSKSSLLKWVSKLPNCAGLTQPAVEVISTKVKTMDAKGKLCIISFDEISLKSNLAYQSNTDELIGLEDYGEGDKTNCLATSAIVFMARGVVHNWKQPLAYFLVNEACSSFKVKEKLIEIIDLVENIGLHVEAVVSDIGSNFQKFVREMGITPENPWFLHNGRKIVYLFDTPHIIKAIRNNLIKYDFHFDGKVASWKDFEALYNIDSKNSIRCCPKLTSNHLYPNGFQKMKVKFATQVLSHTVSSAMLMATSGGLLPPSAVGTAELIAQLDTIFDCLNSTSFESPKIYNHPLSSQSHHFKFMADMCSLVGRLKVTEPATR
;
A
#
# COMPACT_ATOMS: atom_id res chain seq x y z
N MET A 1 -37.55 -52.01 -20.51
CA MET A 1 -36.64 -52.81 -21.37
C MET A 1 -35.27 -52.15 -21.19
N VAL A 2 -34.31 -52.68 -20.41
CA VAL A 2 -33.61 -53.98 -20.58
C VAL A 2 -32.97 -53.98 -21.98
N THR A 3 -31.65 -53.91 -22.14
CA THR A 3 -30.54 -54.54 -21.39
C THR A 3 -29.36 -53.59 -21.06
N GLY A 4 -28.49 -54.03 -20.14
CA GLY A 4 -27.10 -53.57 -20.05
C GLY A 4 -26.14 -54.76 -19.95
N SER A 5 -24.84 -54.56 -20.21
CA SER A 5 -23.76 -55.52 -19.86
C SER A 5 -22.36 -54.88 -19.98
N GLU A 6 -21.91 -54.29 -18.88
CA GLU A 6 -20.65 -54.58 -18.17
C GLU A 6 -19.28 -54.83 -18.86
N THR A 7 -18.26 -54.31 -18.15
CA THR A 7 -16.84 -54.75 -18.01
C THR A 7 -15.76 -54.35 -19.03
N GLY A 8 -14.59 -53.96 -18.50
CA GLY A 8 -13.32 -53.77 -19.24
C GLY A 8 -12.49 -52.58 -18.72
N SER A 9 -11.42 -52.83 -17.95
CA SER A 9 -10.60 -51.77 -17.31
C SER A 9 -9.20 -51.60 -17.91
N LYS A 10 -8.57 -50.45 -17.58
CA LYS A 10 -7.12 -50.11 -17.64
C LYS A 10 -6.53 -49.51 -18.93
N THR A 11 -6.34 -48.18 -18.87
CA THR A 11 -5.08 -47.41 -19.10
C THR A 11 -4.17 -47.84 -20.27
N TRP A 12 -3.87 -46.98 -21.26
CA TRP A 12 -3.02 -45.78 -21.13
C TRP A 12 -3.05 -44.96 -22.44
N GLN A 13 -2.46 -43.75 -22.41
CA GLN A 13 -2.10 -42.88 -23.55
C GLN A 13 -3.24 -42.32 -24.43
N ASN A 14 -3.46 -41.02 -24.33
CA ASN A 14 -3.79 -40.22 -25.50
C ASN A 14 -3.20 -38.80 -25.37
N THR A 15 -2.34 -38.44 -26.31
CA THR A 15 -1.63 -37.16 -26.40
C THR A 15 -2.59 -36.02 -26.76
N ARG A 16 -2.50 -34.88 -26.07
CA ARG A 16 -3.00 -33.59 -26.55
C ARG A 16 -1.97 -32.50 -26.28
N HIS A 17 -1.84 -31.59 -27.24
CA HIS A 17 -0.93 -30.46 -27.18
C HIS A 17 -1.41 -29.41 -26.18
N GLU A 18 -0.52 -28.99 -25.29
CA GLU A 18 -0.67 -27.76 -24.50
C GLU A 18 0.03 -26.59 -25.20
N LEU A 19 -0.64 -25.44 -25.23
CA LEU A 19 -0.09 -24.16 -25.67
C LEU A 19 0.01 -23.26 -24.43
N ALA A 20 1.24 -22.99 -23.99
CA ALA A 20 1.50 -22.22 -22.77
C ALA A 20 1.21 -20.72 -22.95
N PRO A 21 0.67 -20.03 -21.93
CA PRO A 21 0.51 -18.58 -21.92
C PRO A 21 1.80 -17.85 -21.47
N PRO A 22 2.08 -16.62 -21.94
CA PRO A 22 3.28 -15.87 -21.58
C PRO A 22 3.13 -15.02 -20.29
N GLU A 23 4.17 -15.04 -19.45
CA GLU A 23 4.35 -14.21 -18.25
C GLU A 23 4.90 -12.80 -18.58
N ASP A 24 4.48 -11.73 -17.86
CA ASP A 24 5.04 -10.38 -18.08
C ASP A 24 4.81 -9.32 -16.95
N SER A 25 5.71 -9.23 -15.95
CA SER A 25 5.68 -8.14 -14.94
C SER A 25 7.03 -7.74 -14.28
N GLY A 26 8.10 -7.51 -15.07
CA GLY A 26 9.38 -6.98 -14.53
C GLY A 26 9.60 -5.46 -14.67
N LYS A 27 9.29 -4.62 -13.66
CA LYS A 27 9.34 -3.13 -13.78
C LYS A 27 10.22 -2.34 -12.78
N PHE A 28 11.07 -1.47 -13.36
CA PHE A 28 11.60 -0.19 -12.85
C PHE A 28 12.48 -0.12 -11.57
N LYS A 29 13.80 0.03 -11.77
CA LYS A 29 14.75 0.52 -10.74
C LYS A 29 15.62 1.69 -11.27
N CYS A 30 15.06 2.91 -11.32
CA CYS A 30 15.85 4.12 -11.65
C CYS A 30 15.18 5.46 -11.24
N ARG A 31 14.97 5.72 -9.94
CA ARG A 31 14.55 7.07 -9.45
C ARG A 31 14.87 7.39 -7.99
N VAL A 32 15.99 6.88 -7.44
CA VAL A 32 16.30 6.98 -6.00
C VAL A 32 17.41 7.99 -5.65
N ASN A 33 18.45 8.14 -6.47
CA ASN A 33 19.70 8.77 -6.02
C ASN A 33 19.62 10.29 -5.75
N ASN A 34 18.72 11.03 -6.41
CA ASN A 34 18.59 12.49 -6.18
C ASN A 34 17.73 12.85 -4.95
N LEU A 35 16.82 11.97 -4.50
CA LEU A 35 16.03 12.22 -3.29
C LEU A 35 16.91 12.10 -2.03
N ASN A 36 17.79 11.11 -2.00
CA ASN A 36 18.67 10.82 -0.86
C ASN A 36 19.62 12.00 -0.55
N PHE A 37 20.10 12.73 -1.56
CA PHE A 37 21.00 13.87 -1.35
C PHE A 37 20.31 15.06 -0.66
N LEU A 38 19.09 15.39 -1.07
CA LEU A 38 18.27 16.42 -0.41
C LEU A 38 17.83 15.99 0.99
N GLN A 39 17.36 14.74 1.15
CA GLN A 39 16.99 14.20 2.46
C GLN A 39 18.15 14.23 3.46
N ASN A 40 19.39 13.94 3.03
CA ASN A 40 20.56 13.98 3.89
C ASN A 40 20.99 15.40 4.29
N LYS A 41 20.87 16.42 3.42
CA LYS A 41 21.09 17.82 3.82
C LYS A 41 20.04 18.28 4.84
N THR A 42 18.77 17.97 4.63
CA THR A 42 17.69 18.35 5.56
C THR A 42 17.80 17.63 6.89
N LYS A 43 18.13 16.32 6.91
CA LYS A 43 18.43 15.59 8.15
C LYS A 43 19.61 16.21 8.92
N ARG A 44 20.71 16.56 8.24
CA ARG A 44 21.87 17.21 8.90
C ARG A 44 21.52 18.59 9.46
N PHE A 45 20.68 19.38 8.77
CA PHE A 45 20.22 20.67 9.28
C PHE A 45 19.30 20.52 10.51
N ALA A 46 18.31 19.62 10.44
CA ALA A 46 17.42 19.30 11.56
C ALA A 46 18.20 18.78 12.79
N LEU A 47 19.18 17.89 12.59
CA LEU A 47 20.03 17.37 13.67
C LEU A 47 20.91 18.48 14.29
N LYS A 48 21.36 19.46 13.49
CA LYS A 48 22.14 20.61 13.98
C LYS A 48 21.26 21.56 14.81
N GLN A 49 20.01 21.79 14.41
CA GLN A 49 19.03 22.56 15.20
C GLN A 49 18.62 21.82 16.48
N TRP A 50 18.44 20.49 16.42
CA TRP A 50 18.16 19.66 17.60
C TRP A 50 19.29 19.73 18.63
N LYS A 51 20.56 19.61 18.21
CA LYS A 51 21.72 19.75 19.11
C LYS A 51 21.88 21.18 19.68
N LEU A 52 21.48 22.21 18.92
CA LEU A 52 21.42 23.59 19.41
C LEU A 52 20.33 23.78 20.48
N TRP A 53 19.17 23.12 20.31
CA TRP A 53 18.10 23.08 21.31
C TRP A 53 18.53 22.31 22.56
N GLU A 54 19.15 21.14 22.40
CA GLU A 54 19.65 20.29 23.49
C GLU A 54 20.77 20.98 24.31
N LYS A 55 21.61 21.80 23.66
CA LYS A 55 22.60 22.62 24.37
C LYS A 55 21.93 23.74 25.18
N LYS A 56 20.95 24.44 24.60
CA LYS A 56 20.21 25.51 25.31
C LYS A 56 19.35 25.00 26.48
N THR A 57 18.85 23.76 26.45
CA THR A 57 18.11 23.18 27.58
C THR A 57 19.01 22.64 28.69
N LYS A 58 20.31 22.42 28.42
CA LYS A 58 21.31 21.99 29.43
C LYS A 58 21.99 23.15 30.17
N GLU A 59 21.91 24.38 29.66
CA GLU A 59 22.66 25.54 30.21
C GLU A 59 21.82 26.55 31.04
N GLY A 60 20.53 26.31 31.31
CA GLY A 60 19.74 27.26 32.13
C GLY A 60 18.36 26.81 32.62
N ASN A 61 18.13 27.01 33.92
CA ASN A 61 16.87 26.75 34.65
C ASN A 61 15.59 27.18 33.91
N CYS A 62 14.68 26.24 33.66
CA CYS A 62 13.24 26.53 33.57
C CYS A 62 12.41 25.35 34.09
N GLY A 63 11.59 25.61 35.10
CA GLY A 63 10.81 24.59 35.81
C GLY A 63 9.62 24.04 35.00
N LYS A 64 9.09 22.91 35.45
CA LYS A 64 7.95 22.21 34.82
C LYS A 64 6.71 23.11 34.69
N GLY A 65 6.29 23.38 33.46
CA GLY A 65 4.89 23.56 33.09
C GLY A 65 4.39 25.01 32.92
N GLN A 66 4.48 25.52 31.68
CA GLN A 66 3.48 26.42 31.09
C GLN A 66 3.61 26.41 29.55
N LEU A 67 2.55 26.01 28.83
CA LEU A 67 2.43 26.33 27.40
C LEU A 67 2.10 27.83 27.29
N GLY A 68 3.04 28.63 26.81
CA GLY A 68 2.82 30.09 26.71
C GLY A 68 3.98 30.92 26.18
N ASP A 69 4.94 30.34 25.45
CA ASP A 69 6.02 31.09 24.81
C ASP A 69 5.67 31.40 23.34
N PRO A 70 5.41 32.68 22.96
CA PRO A 70 5.18 33.07 21.57
C PRO A 70 6.34 32.70 20.64
N HIS A 71 7.57 32.59 21.18
CA HIS A 71 8.76 32.28 20.41
C HIS A 71 8.82 30.81 19.97
N GLN A 72 8.26 29.89 20.78
CA GLN A 72 8.04 28.48 20.41
C GLN A 72 7.00 28.35 19.30
N ILE A 73 5.89 29.08 19.41
CA ILE A 73 4.82 29.10 18.41
C ILE A 73 5.35 29.70 17.10
N ALA A 74 6.14 30.78 17.15
CA ALA A 74 6.77 31.38 15.97
C ALA A 74 7.80 30.46 15.30
N LEU A 75 8.54 29.63 16.06
CA LEU A 75 9.42 28.62 15.48
C LEU A 75 8.63 27.47 14.82
N ALA A 76 7.58 26.96 15.47
CA ALA A 76 6.71 25.94 14.92
C ALA A 76 6.04 26.42 13.62
N ILE A 77 5.51 27.65 13.62
CA ILE A 77 4.95 28.30 12.42
C ILE A 77 6.03 28.45 11.35
N LYS A 78 7.24 28.95 11.64
CA LYS A 78 8.31 29.03 10.63
C LYS A 78 8.67 27.67 10.02
N PHE A 79 8.71 26.60 10.82
CA PHE A 79 8.98 25.24 10.36
C PHE A 79 7.84 24.72 9.46
N GLN A 80 6.59 25.03 9.83
CA GLN A 80 5.38 24.64 9.10
C GLN A 80 5.19 25.44 7.80
N THR A 81 5.52 26.74 7.78
CA THR A 81 5.59 27.57 6.56
C THR A 81 6.69 27.08 5.62
N GLN A 82 7.85 26.62 6.13
CA GLN A 82 8.88 26.00 5.28
C GLN A 82 8.44 24.65 4.69
N LEU A 83 7.72 23.82 5.45
CA LEU A 83 7.13 22.57 4.93
C LEU A 83 6.04 22.84 3.88
N TYR A 84 5.22 23.87 4.06
CA TYR A 84 4.21 24.30 3.09
C TYR A 84 4.84 24.91 1.83
N LEU A 85 5.86 25.76 1.97
CA LEU A 85 6.64 26.27 0.83
C LEU A 85 7.38 25.15 0.09
N PHE A 86 7.77 24.08 0.77
CA PHE A 86 8.37 22.89 0.14
C PHE A 86 7.36 22.08 -0.67
N SER A 87 6.09 21.96 -0.23
CA SER A 87 5.05 21.32 -1.04
C SER A 87 4.59 22.20 -2.20
N VAL A 88 4.46 23.52 -2.00
CA VAL A 88 4.13 24.49 -3.06
C VAL A 88 5.27 24.62 -4.09
N SER A 89 6.53 24.53 -3.67
CA SER A 89 7.69 24.48 -4.59
C SER A 89 7.64 23.27 -5.52
N GLN A 90 7.16 22.11 -5.07
CA GLN A 90 7.00 20.93 -5.92
C GLN A 90 5.92 21.13 -6.99
N THR A 91 4.89 21.94 -6.73
CA THR A 91 3.89 22.35 -7.72
C THR A 91 4.34 23.47 -8.67
N THR A 92 5.46 24.15 -8.39
CA THR A 92 5.97 25.28 -9.22
C THR A 92 7.39 25.07 -9.75
N THR A 93 7.87 23.82 -9.84
CA THR A 93 9.18 23.50 -10.45
C THR A 93 9.04 22.76 -11.78
N ILE A 94 8.45 23.44 -12.78
CA ILE A 94 8.74 23.21 -14.19
C ILE A 94 9.53 24.42 -14.68
N GLY A 95 10.82 24.21 -14.97
CA GLY A 95 11.72 25.24 -15.49
C GLY A 95 12.69 25.81 -14.45
N ILE A 96 13.95 25.35 -14.53
CA ILE A 96 15.18 26.17 -14.39
C ILE A 96 16.34 25.36 -15.00
N LYS A 97 17.17 26.04 -15.79
CA LYS A 97 18.26 25.45 -16.59
C LYS A 97 19.39 24.91 -15.71
N ARG A 98 19.97 23.75 -16.05
CA ARG A 98 21.21 23.24 -15.42
C ARG A 98 22.44 23.96 -15.99
N LYS A 99 23.21 24.65 -15.14
CA LYS A 99 24.66 24.87 -15.40
C LYS A 99 25.45 23.65 -14.90
N ARG A 100 26.42 23.19 -15.69
CA ARG A 100 27.42 22.17 -15.31
C ARG A 100 28.61 22.83 -14.60
N PHE A 101 29.29 22.09 -13.74
CA PHE A 101 30.76 22.04 -13.52
C PHE A 101 31.10 20.74 -12.74
N PRO A 102 32.37 20.30 -12.63
CA PRO A 102 32.75 18.94 -13.02
C PRO A 102 33.00 17.95 -11.86
N ASP A 103 33.48 16.76 -12.24
CA ASP A 103 33.66 15.55 -11.43
C ASP A 103 34.76 15.63 -10.35
N GLU A 104 34.62 14.78 -9.33
CA GLU A 104 35.75 14.15 -8.63
C GLU A 104 35.50 12.64 -8.49
N THR A 105 36.58 11.88 -8.57
CA THR A 105 36.63 10.41 -8.76
C THR A 105 36.83 9.64 -7.46
N SER A 106 36.28 8.42 -7.37
CA SER A 106 36.96 7.31 -6.67
C SER A 106 36.47 5.93 -7.13
N ASP A 107 37.42 5.04 -7.41
CA ASP A 107 37.21 3.69 -7.91
C ASP A 107 36.72 2.69 -6.85
N CYS A 108 36.07 1.60 -7.32
CA CYS A 108 36.27 0.26 -6.78
C CYS A 108 35.75 -0.81 -7.75
N VAL A 109 36.64 -1.70 -8.20
CA VAL A 109 36.38 -2.80 -9.15
C VAL A 109 36.10 -4.11 -8.42
N ARG A 110 35.18 -4.96 -8.93
CA ARG A 110 35.23 -6.45 -8.90
C ARG A 110 34.08 -7.07 -9.77
N PRO A 111 34.13 -8.37 -10.13
CA PRO A 111 33.91 -8.75 -11.53
C PRO A 111 32.64 -9.58 -11.83
N SER A 112 32.44 -9.80 -13.12
CA SER A 112 31.38 -10.62 -13.73
C SER A 112 31.52 -12.13 -13.52
N LYS A 113 30.39 -12.81 -13.32
CA LYS A 113 30.13 -14.18 -13.82
C LYS A 113 28.71 -14.26 -14.37
N SER A 114 28.53 -15.03 -15.42
CA SER A 114 27.26 -15.23 -16.15
C SER A 114 27.04 -16.71 -16.42
N ILE A 115 25.86 -17.23 -16.10
CA ILE A 115 25.35 -18.54 -16.52
C ILE A 115 23.86 -18.32 -16.86
N PRO A 116 23.32 -18.88 -17.97
CA PRO A 116 21.93 -18.65 -18.39
C PRO A 116 20.96 -19.66 -17.78
N GLU A 117 19.71 -19.25 -17.57
CA GLU A 117 18.59 -20.13 -17.23
C GLU A 117 17.62 -20.28 -18.40
N TYR A 118 17.14 -21.50 -18.61
CA TYR A 118 16.05 -21.85 -19.52
C TYR A 118 14.75 -21.91 -18.72
N SER A 119 13.64 -21.38 -19.26
CA SER A 119 12.31 -21.50 -18.66
C SER A 119 11.47 -22.59 -19.33
N ALA A 120 11.15 -23.62 -18.57
CA ALA A 120 10.01 -24.52 -18.76
C ALA A 120 9.26 -24.63 -17.43
N GLU A 121 8.00 -25.06 -17.45
CA GLU A 121 7.07 -25.04 -16.30
C GLU A 121 7.71 -25.45 -14.97
N ALA A 122 7.95 -24.47 -14.11
CA ALA A 122 8.73 -24.65 -12.91
C ALA A 122 7.83 -24.93 -11.70
N HIS A 123 7.49 -26.20 -11.51
CA HIS A 123 7.40 -26.72 -10.15
C HIS A 123 8.80 -26.58 -9.51
N VAL A 124 9.05 -25.43 -8.87
CA VAL A 124 10.31 -25.17 -8.14
C VAL A 124 10.29 -25.95 -6.83
N THR A 125 10.45 -27.26 -6.94
CA THR A 125 10.82 -28.11 -5.82
C THR A 125 12.32 -27.95 -5.62
N LEU A 126 12.73 -26.97 -4.80
CA LEU A 126 14.12 -26.91 -4.35
C LEU A 126 14.42 -28.20 -3.57
N SER A 127 15.27 -29.06 -4.14
CA SER A 127 15.75 -30.29 -3.50
C SER A 127 16.27 -29.99 -2.10
N PRO A 128 16.09 -30.89 -1.11
CA PRO A 128 16.54 -30.66 0.25
C PRO A 128 18.06 -30.43 0.30
N PHE A 129 18.45 -29.18 0.54
CA PHE A 129 19.85 -28.76 0.68
C PHE A 129 20.41 -29.19 2.04
N SER A 130 20.91 -30.43 2.12
CA SER A 130 21.72 -30.86 3.26
C SER A 130 23.07 -30.14 3.24
N LEU A 131 23.13 -28.98 3.88
CA LEU A 131 24.31 -28.11 3.97
C LEU A 131 24.91 -28.19 5.37
N LYS A 132 26.22 -28.50 5.44
CA LYS A 132 27.07 -28.03 6.55
C LYS A 132 27.62 -26.66 6.17
N GLY A 133 27.05 -25.59 6.71
CA GLY A 133 27.42 -24.21 6.36
C GLY A 133 26.79 -23.18 7.31
N GLN A 134 27.39 -21.99 7.39
CA GLN A 134 26.94 -20.96 8.34
C GLN A 134 25.51 -20.46 8.06
N THR A 135 25.11 -20.37 6.79
CA THR A 135 23.77 -19.88 6.40
C THR A 135 23.19 -20.70 5.25
N ALA A 136 21.93 -21.09 5.35
CA ALA A 136 21.11 -21.57 4.24
C ALA A 136 20.00 -20.56 3.94
N GLN A 137 19.84 -20.17 2.68
CA GLN A 137 18.81 -19.23 2.25
C GLN A 137 18.17 -19.67 0.94
N SER A 138 16.84 -19.72 0.88
CA SER A 138 16.09 -19.97 -0.37
C SER A 138 15.77 -18.67 -1.10
N GLY A 139 15.48 -18.78 -2.40
CA GLY A 139 15.14 -17.64 -3.26
C GLY A 139 13.80 -16.99 -2.91
N SER A 140 13.71 -15.68 -3.13
CA SER A 140 12.44 -14.94 -3.20
C SER A 140 11.87 -14.97 -4.62
N GLY A 141 10.57 -14.81 -4.79
CA GLY A 141 9.95 -14.65 -6.12
C GLY A 141 8.62 -13.91 -6.09
N SER A 142 8.19 -13.43 -7.25
CA SER A 142 6.92 -12.76 -7.47
C SER A 142 6.22 -13.34 -8.71
N ASP A 143 4.90 -13.14 -8.81
CA ASP A 143 4.11 -13.44 -10.02
C ASP A 143 4.03 -14.94 -10.43
N LEU A 144 4.33 -15.89 -9.54
CA LEU A 144 4.27 -17.34 -9.80
C LEU A 144 2.96 -17.98 -9.33
N GLY A 145 2.49 -19.02 -10.03
CA GLY A 145 1.26 -19.74 -9.66
C GLY A 145 1.31 -20.36 -8.26
N SER A 146 2.42 -20.99 -7.88
CA SER A 146 2.70 -21.40 -6.50
C SER A 146 4.21 -21.43 -6.24
N MET A 147 4.60 -21.30 -4.97
CA MET A 147 6.00 -21.38 -4.54
C MET A 147 6.14 -22.32 -3.35
N HIS A 148 6.94 -23.39 -3.50
CA HIS A 148 7.30 -24.29 -2.41
C HIS A 148 8.78 -24.12 -2.07
N GLN A 149 9.09 -23.97 -0.79
CA GLN A 149 10.45 -23.83 -0.29
C GLN A 149 10.66 -24.77 0.89
N GLN A 150 11.65 -25.65 0.79
CA GLN A 150 12.03 -26.55 1.86
C GLN A 150 13.51 -26.34 2.20
N ILE A 151 13.81 -26.09 3.48
CA ILE A 151 15.17 -25.96 4.00
C ILE A 151 15.33 -26.98 5.13
N THR A 152 16.32 -27.88 5.00
CA THR A 152 16.68 -28.82 6.06
C THR A 152 18.15 -28.62 6.41
N MET A 153 18.42 -28.06 7.59
CA MET A 153 19.76 -27.78 8.10
C MET A 153 20.05 -28.65 9.31
N ASN A 154 21.09 -29.48 9.22
CA ASN A 154 21.50 -30.31 10.36
C ASN A 154 22.32 -29.49 11.36
N GLU A 155 23.30 -28.71 10.89
CA GLU A 155 24.18 -27.86 11.70
C GLU A 155 24.40 -26.53 10.96
N GLY A 156 24.22 -25.38 11.62
CA GLY A 156 24.56 -24.06 11.05
C GLY A 156 24.20 -22.88 11.97
N GLN A 157 24.33 -21.64 11.50
CA GLN A 157 23.90 -20.46 12.26
C GLN A 157 22.48 -20.05 11.90
N THR A 158 22.18 -19.91 10.60
CA THR A 158 20.90 -19.34 10.13
C THR A 158 20.29 -20.12 8.98
N ALA A 159 19.01 -20.49 9.10
CA ALA A 159 18.18 -20.97 8.01
C ALA A 159 17.08 -19.95 7.71
N GLN A 160 17.07 -19.36 6.51
CA GLN A 160 16.13 -18.31 6.14
C GLN A 160 15.36 -18.63 4.85
N SER A 161 14.03 -18.63 4.89
CA SER A 161 13.23 -18.77 3.67
C SER A 161 12.95 -17.44 2.98
N GLY A 162 12.84 -17.45 1.65
CA GLY A 162 12.69 -16.27 0.80
C GLY A 162 11.26 -15.71 0.79
N THR A 163 11.12 -14.44 0.43
CA THR A 163 9.86 -13.68 0.40
C THR A 163 9.04 -13.91 -0.86
N GLY A 164 7.71 -13.76 -0.78
CA GLY A 164 6.78 -13.90 -1.91
C GLY A 164 5.91 -12.65 -2.13
N SER A 165 5.56 -12.35 -3.38
CA SER A 165 4.43 -11.46 -3.69
C SER A 165 3.63 -11.97 -4.90
N ASP A 166 2.34 -11.65 -4.99
CA ASP A 166 1.53 -11.88 -6.19
C ASP A 166 1.42 -13.37 -6.60
N LEU A 167 1.33 -14.30 -5.62
CA LEU A 167 1.32 -15.76 -5.85
C LEU A 167 -0.06 -16.40 -5.57
N GLY A 168 -0.39 -17.49 -6.27
CA GLY A 168 -1.58 -18.28 -5.92
C GLY A 168 -1.46 -18.96 -4.55
N SER A 169 -0.29 -19.56 -4.26
CA SER A 169 0.04 -20.07 -2.93
C SER A 169 1.54 -20.02 -2.63
N MET A 170 1.88 -19.93 -1.34
CA MET A 170 3.27 -20.02 -0.86
C MET A 170 3.37 -21.00 0.30
N HIS A 171 4.26 -21.98 0.20
CA HIS A 171 4.52 -22.98 1.23
C HIS A 171 6.00 -22.96 1.61
N GLN A 172 6.31 -22.65 2.85
CA GLN A 172 7.67 -22.59 3.39
C GLN A 172 7.80 -23.60 4.54
N GLN A 173 8.77 -24.51 4.43
CA GLN A 173 9.10 -25.48 5.47
C GLN A 173 10.58 -25.34 5.83
N ILE A 174 10.88 -25.12 7.11
CA ILE A 174 12.23 -25.06 7.65
C ILE A 174 12.36 -26.10 8.74
N THR A 175 13.31 -27.02 8.60
CA THR A 175 13.73 -27.95 9.64
C THR A 175 15.18 -27.63 10.00
N MET A 176 15.45 -27.30 11.26
CA MET A 176 16.79 -27.03 11.79
C MET A 176 17.03 -27.95 12.99
N ASN A 177 18.03 -28.84 12.90
CA ASN A 177 18.36 -29.71 14.04
C ASN A 177 19.17 -28.92 15.07
N GLU A 178 20.33 -28.39 14.69
CA GLU A 178 21.15 -27.51 15.54
C GLU A 178 21.42 -26.17 14.85
N GLY A 179 21.14 -25.05 15.54
CA GLY A 179 21.61 -23.74 15.08
C GLY A 179 21.22 -22.54 15.95
N GLN A 180 21.31 -21.32 15.39
CA GLN A 180 20.91 -20.11 16.13
C GLN A 180 19.53 -19.59 15.72
N THR A 181 19.27 -19.45 14.41
CA THR A 181 18.04 -18.81 13.92
C THR A 181 17.40 -19.56 12.75
N ALA A 182 16.13 -19.90 12.86
CA ALA A 182 15.28 -20.31 11.74
C ALA A 182 14.24 -19.21 11.48
N GLN A 183 14.25 -18.61 10.29
CA GLN A 183 13.34 -17.52 9.94
C GLN A 183 12.60 -17.78 8.63
N SER A 184 11.27 -17.75 8.63
CA SER A 184 10.50 -17.84 7.39
C SER A 184 10.24 -16.47 6.75
N GLY A 185 10.19 -16.43 5.41
CA GLY A 185 10.02 -15.20 4.63
C GLY A 185 8.60 -14.65 4.67
N SER A 186 8.45 -13.32 4.50
CA SER A 186 7.15 -12.63 4.44
C SER A 186 6.46 -12.77 3.07
N GLY A 187 5.13 -12.62 3.06
CA GLY A 187 4.29 -12.66 1.86
C GLY A 187 3.38 -11.43 1.73
N SER A 188 3.09 -10.99 0.49
CA SER A 188 1.97 -10.08 0.22
C SER A 188 1.18 -10.51 -1.02
N ASP A 189 -0.10 -10.15 -1.10
CA ASP A 189 -0.91 -10.32 -2.33
C ASP A 189 -1.00 -11.81 -2.78
N LEU A 190 -1.17 -12.75 -1.83
CA LEU A 190 -1.20 -14.21 -2.09
C LEU A 190 -2.59 -14.83 -1.85
N GLY A 191 -2.96 -15.84 -2.63
CA GLY A 191 -4.18 -16.63 -2.35
C GLY A 191 -4.11 -17.38 -1.01
N SER A 192 -2.95 -17.98 -0.70
CA SER A 192 -2.69 -18.62 0.59
C SER A 192 -1.21 -18.63 0.94
N MET A 193 -0.90 -18.60 2.24
CA MET A 193 0.46 -18.72 2.76
C MET A 193 0.54 -19.75 3.88
N TYR A 194 1.46 -20.69 3.78
CA TYR A 194 1.75 -21.72 4.78
C TYR A 194 3.22 -21.63 5.20
N GLN A 195 3.47 -21.53 6.50
CA GLN A 195 4.79 -21.48 7.09
C GLN A 195 4.89 -22.55 8.18
N GLN A 196 5.87 -23.45 8.07
CA GLN A 196 6.18 -24.45 9.08
C GLN A 196 7.65 -24.36 9.45
N ILE A 197 7.94 -24.17 10.72
CA ILE A 197 9.30 -24.16 11.27
C ILE A 197 9.38 -25.26 12.34
N THR A 198 10.35 -26.15 12.22
CA THR A 198 10.72 -27.13 13.23
C THR A 198 12.17 -26.88 13.62
N MET A 199 12.42 -26.51 14.87
CA MET A 199 13.75 -26.36 15.44
C MET A 199 13.91 -27.37 16.58
N ASN A 200 14.91 -28.25 16.51
CA ASN A 200 15.19 -29.16 17.62
C ASN A 200 15.97 -28.42 18.70
N GLU A 201 17.14 -27.87 18.38
CA GLU A 201 17.97 -27.07 19.28
C GLU A 201 18.33 -25.71 18.64
N GLY A 202 18.09 -24.61 19.36
CA GLY A 202 18.64 -23.32 18.96
C GLY A 202 18.17 -22.12 19.77
N GLN A 203 18.30 -20.90 19.23
CA GLN A 203 17.92 -19.68 19.97
C GLN A 203 16.55 -19.14 19.53
N THR A 204 16.33 -18.96 18.23
CA THR A 204 15.13 -18.26 17.72
C THR A 204 14.49 -18.95 16.52
N ALA A 205 13.20 -19.26 16.63
CA ALA A 205 12.35 -19.64 15.51
C ALA A 205 11.32 -18.53 15.24
N GLN A 206 11.41 -17.86 14.08
CA GLN A 206 10.54 -16.74 13.74
C GLN A 206 9.83 -16.95 12.40
N SER A 207 8.50 -16.88 12.38
CA SER A 207 7.75 -16.94 11.12
C SER A 207 7.51 -15.55 10.50
N GLY A 208 7.51 -15.46 9.18
CA GLY A 208 7.37 -14.21 8.44
C GLY A 208 5.94 -13.64 8.47
N SER A 209 5.81 -12.32 8.28
CA SER A 209 4.51 -11.61 8.24
C SER A 209 3.77 -11.73 6.90
N GLY A 210 2.46 -11.51 6.91
CA GLY A 210 1.59 -11.51 5.72
C GLY A 210 0.76 -10.23 5.57
N SER A 211 0.50 -9.77 4.34
CA SER A 211 -0.56 -8.79 4.05
C SER A 211 -1.35 -9.11 2.80
N ASP A 212 -2.62 -8.70 2.72
CA ASP A 212 -3.44 -8.82 1.51
C ASP A 212 -3.56 -10.29 1.02
N LEU A 213 -3.86 -11.24 1.93
CA LEU A 213 -3.90 -12.68 1.64
C LEU A 213 -5.30 -13.31 1.81
N GLY A 214 -5.63 -14.31 1.01
CA GLY A 214 -6.85 -15.12 1.23
C GLY A 214 -6.80 -15.91 2.55
N SER A 215 -5.66 -16.52 2.87
CA SER A 215 -5.43 -17.21 4.14
C SER A 215 -3.95 -17.27 4.53
N MET A 216 -3.66 -17.31 5.82
CA MET A 216 -2.30 -17.47 6.35
C MET A 216 -2.26 -18.51 7.48
N ARG A 217 -1.38 -19.50 7.38
CA ARG A 217 -1.16 -20.53 8.41
C ARG A 217 0.31 -20.57 8.81
N GLN A 218 0.56 -20.47 10.11
CA GLN A 218 1.89 -20.48 10.72
C GLN A 218 1.94 -21.60 11.77
N GLN A 219 2.91 -22.50 11.66
CA GLN A 219 3.20 -23.54 12.64
C GLN A 219 4.68 -23.45 13.04
N ILE A 220 4.95 -23.31 14.33
CA ILE A 220 6.31 -23.34 14.88
C ILE A 220 6.36 -24.45 15.92
N THR A 221 7.27 -25.40 15.75
CA THR A 221 7.65 -26.39 16.76
C THR A 221 9.09 -26.11 17.17
N MET A 222 9.33 -25.87 18.45
CA MET A 222 10.65 -25.71 19.05
C MET A 222 10.78 -26.72 20.17
N ASN A 223 11.73 -27.65 20.08
CA ASN A 223 11.94 -28.62 21.16
C ASN A 223 12.73 -27.94 22.29
N GLU A 224 13.91 -27.41 22.00
CA GLU A 224 14.75 -26.65 22.93
C GLU A 224 15.13 -25.29 22.33
N GLY A 225 14.89 -24.20 23.06
CA GLY A 225 15.45 -22.91 22.68
C GLY A 225 15.03 -21.71 23.53
N GLN A 226 15.23 -20.49 23.02
CA GLN A 226 14.90 -19.28 23.77
C GLN A 226 13.56 -18.66 23.33
N THR A 227 13.34 -18.47 22.03
CA THR A 227 12.19 -17.71 21.52
C THR A 227 11.54 -18.35 20.30
N ALA A 228 10.23 -18.61 20.37
CA ALA A 228 9.39 -18.94 19.23
C ALA A 228 8.40 -17.80 18.97
N GLN A 229 8.46 -17.16 17.79
CA GLN A 229 7.61 -16.01 17.46
C GLN A 229 6.93 -16.15 16.10
N SER A 230 5.60 -16.06 16.04
CA SER A 230 4.87 -16.05 14.76
C SER A 230 4.69 -14.63 14.20
N GLY A 231 4.72 -14.48 12.88
CA GLY A 231 4.64 -13.19 12.20
C GLY A 231 3.23 -12.58 12.21
N SER A 232 3.14 -11.25 12.11
CA SER A 232 1.86 -10.50 12.07
C SER A 232 1.12 -10.57 10.73
N GLY A 233 -0.19 -10.30 10.74
CA GLY A 233 -1.06 -10.29 9.56
C GLY A 233 -1.90 -9.01 9.42
N SER A 234 -2.13 -8.54 8.19
CA SER A 234 -3.12 -7.47 7.92
C SER A 234 -3.89 -7.68 6.61
N ASP A 235 -5.14 -7.25 6.54
CA ASP A 235 -5.97 -7.34 5.32
C ASP A 235 -6.09 -8.81 4.81
N LEU A 236 -6.46 -9.77 5.68
CA LEU A 236 -6.52 -11.22 5.34
C LEU A 236 -7.92 -11.84 5.49
N GLY A 237 -8.24 -12.85 4.67
CA GLY A 237 -9.46 -13.64 4.86
C GLY A 237 -9.47 -14.43 6.18
N SER A 238 -8.39 -15.16 6.48
CA SER A 238 -8.19 -15.83 7.76
C SER A 238 -6.73 -15.99 8.15
N MET A 239 -6.44 -16.06 9.45
CA MET A 239 -5.11 -16.26 10.00
C MET A 239 -5.11 -17.33 11.09
N HIS A 240 -4.24 -18.34 10.99
CA HIS A 240 -4.09 -19.43 11.96
C HIS A 240 -2.64 -19.56 12.41
N GLN A 241 -2.40 -19.35 13.70
CA GLN A 241 -1.06 -19.41 14.32
C GLN A 241 -1.02 -20.53 15.35
N GLN A 242 -0.03 -21.40 15.25
CA GLN A 242 0.22 -22.49 16.21
C GLN A 242 1.68 -22.48 16.60
N ILE A 243 1.95 -22.40 17.91
CA ILE A 243 3.30 -22.48 18.46
C ILE A 243 3.31 -23.61 19.50
N THR A 244 4.19 -24.58 19.30
CA THR A 244 4.51 -25.62 20.28
C THR A 244 5.96 -25.43 20.71
N MET A 245 6.19 -25.20 22.01
CA MET A 245 7.50 -25.09 22.63
C MET A 245 7.58 -26.16 23.72
N ASN A 246 8.52 -27.11 23.61
CA ASN A 246 8.67 -28.11 24.68
C ASN A 246 9.46 -27.47 25.83
N GLU A 247 10.66 -26.96 25.58
CA GLU A 247 11.49 -26.24 26.55
C GLU A 247 11.92 -24.88 25.99
N GLY A 248 11.70 -23.80 26.74
CA GLY A 248 12.31 -22.51 26.42
C GLY A 248 11.91 -21.32 27.29
N GLN A 249 12.13 -20.11 26.79
CA GLN A 249 11.81 -18.88 27.56
C GLN A 249 10.50 -18.23 27.12
N THR A 250 10.33 -17.95 25.82
CA THR A 250 9.21 -17.15 25.31
C THR A 250 8.56 -17.75 24.06
N ALA A 251 7.25 -17.98 24.11
CA ALA A 251 6.42 -18.23 22.94
C ALA A 251 5.46 -17.05 22.72
N GLN A 252 5.54 -16.40 21.56
CA GLN A 252 4.71 -15.22 21.24
C GLN A 252 4.04 -15.32 19.87
N SER A 253 2.71 -15.21 19.82
CA SER A 253 2.01 -15.16 18.52
C SER A 253 1.84 -13.72 18.01
N GLY A 254 1.94 -13.53 16.69
CA GLY A 254 1.87 -12.22 16.05
C GLY A 254 0.47 -11.58 16.10
N SER A 255 0.39 -10.25 15.98
CA SER A 255 -0.89 -9.51 15.97
C SER A 255 -1.59 -9.48 14.59
N GLY A 256 -2.90 -9.21 14.59
CA GLY A 256 -3.75 -9.12 13.39
C GLY A 256 -4.57 -7.84 13.28
N SER A 257 -4.76 -7.32 12.06
CA SER A 257 -5.70 -6.22 11.78
C SER A 257 -6.46 -6.40 10.47
N ASP A 258 -7.73 -5.98 10.40
CA ASP A 258 -8.54 -6.02 9.17
C ASP A 258 -8.66 -7.46 8.61
N LEU A 259 -9.12 -8.43 9.43
CA LEU A 259 -9.19 -9.86 9.05
C LEU A 259 -10.61 -10.44 9.16
N GLY A 260 -10.94 -11.45 8.36
CA GLY A 260 -12.17 -12.23 8.55
C GLY A 260 -12.18 -13.01 9.88
N SER A 261 -11.15 -13.80 10.14
CA SER A 261 -10.97 -14.51 11.42
C SER A 261 -9.51 -14.72 11.80
N MET A 262 -9.23 -14.75 13.11
CA MET A 262 -7.90 -15.01 13.66
C MET A 262 -7.94 -16.11 14.71
N TYR A 263 -7.12 -17.14 14.56
CA TYR A 263 -6.95 -18.25 15.50
C TYR A 263 -5.49 -18.32 15.97
N GLN A 264 -5.29 -18.35 17.28
CA GLN A 264 -3.97 -18.43 17.91
C GLN A 264 -3.97 -19.55 18.93
N GLN A 265 -3.02 -20.48 18.81
CA GLN A 265 -2.80 -21.56 19.75
C GLN A 265 -1.33 -21.59 20.17
N ILE A 266 -1.07 -21.52 21.47
CA ILE A 266 0.26 -21.64 22.05
C ILE A 266 0.22 -22.80 23.05
N THR A 267 1.09 -23.79 22.84
CA THR A 267 1.36 -24.87 23.79
C THR A 267 2.80 -24.74 24.25
N MET A 268 3.02 -24.54 25.55
CA MET A 268 4.34 -24.53 26.18
C MET A 268 4.36 -25.64 27.23
N ASN A 269 5.27 -26.60 27.13
CA ASN A 269 5.40 -27.62 28.17
C ASN A 269 6.17 -27.02 29.36
N GLU A 270 7.38 -26.51 29.13
CA GLU A 270 8.22 -25.85 30.13
C GLU A 270 8.69 -24.48 29.61
N GLY A 271 8.51 -23.42 30.42
CA GLY A 271 9.18 -22.16 30.13
C GLY A 271 8.78 -20.97 31.00
N GLN A 272 9.00 -19.74 30.52
CA GLN A 272 8.71 -18.53 31.31
C GLN A 272 7.42 -17.83 30.86
N THR A 273 7.28 -17.51 29.57
CA THR A 273 6.20 -16.66 29.07
C THR A 273 5.55 -17.20 27.80
N ALA A 274 4.23 -17.38 27.84
CA ALA A 274 3.40 -17.59 26.65
C ALA A 274 2.49 -16.37 26.45
N GLN A 275 2.59 -15.68 25.31
CA GLN A 275 1.80 -14.48 25.03
C GLN A 275 1.14 -14.51 23.65
N SER A 276 -0.18 -14.34 23.58
CA SER A 276 -0.87 -14.24 22.30
C SER A 276 -0.99 -12.79 21.80
N GLY A 277 -0.94 -12.61 20.47
CA GLY A 277 -0.96 -11.30 19.81
C GLY A 277 -2.31 -10.55 19.91
N THR A 278 -2.32 -9.28 19.55
CA THR A 278 -3.51 -8.39 19.63
C THR A 278 -4.34 -8.39 18.35
N GLY A 279 -5.63 -8.00 18.44
CA GLY A 279 -6.57 -7.94 17.32
C GLY A 279 -7.28 -6.59 17.15
N SER A 280 -7.50 -6.17 15.91
CA SER A 280 -8.34 -4.99 15.58
C SER A 280 -9.09 -5.16 14.27
N TYR A 281 -10.34 -4.70 14.16
CA TYR A 281 -11.15 -4.80 12.92
C TYR A 281 -11.27 -6.24 12.39
N LEU A 282 -11.76 -7.18 13.22
CA LEU A 282 -11.87 -8.60 12.84
C LEU A 282 -13.31 -9.14 12.92
N GLY A 283 -13.67 -10.08 12.07
CA GLY A 283 -14.93 -10.83 12.24
C GLY A 283 -14.94 -11.66 13.53
N SER A 284 -13.89 -12.43 13.78
CA SER A 284 -13.70 -13.15 15.05
C SER A 284 -12.23 -13.35 15.44
N MET A 285 -11.98 -13.47 16.75
CA MET A 285 -10.68 -13.82 17.31
C MET A 285 -10.81 -14.96 18.31
N HIS A 286 -9.95 -15.98 18.18
CA HIS A 286 -9.84 -17.11 19.09
C HIS A 286 -8.39 -17.25 19.58
N GLN A 287 -8.20 -17.31 20.89
CA GLN A 287 -6.89 -17.42 21.53
C GLN A 287 -6.93 -18.59 22.53
N GLN A 288 -6.03 -19.54 22.36
CA GLN A 288 -5.85 -20.68 23.25
C GLN A 288 -4.40 -20.75 23.70
N ILE A 289 -4.17 -20.71 25.01
CA ILE A 289 -2.85 -20.89 25.61
C ILE A 289 -2.93 -22.08 26.56
N THR A 290 -2.04 -23.06 26.37
CA THR A 290 -1.83 -24.18 27.28
C THR A 290 -0.38 -24.10 27.76
N MET A 291 -0.18 -23.95 29.06
CA MET A 291 1.13 -23.98 29.71
C MET A 291 1.12 -25.11 30.74
N ASN A 292 2.02 -26.10 30.63
CA ASN A 292 2.10 -27.14 31.65
C ASN A 292 2.87 -26.58 32.86
N GLU A 293 4.09 -26.10 32.66
CA GLU A 293 4.92 -25.47 33.69
C GLU A 293 5.44 -24.11 33.21
N GLY A 294 5.27 -23.05 34.01
CA GLY A 294 5.97 -21.79 33.77
C GLY A 294 5.59 -20.61 34.66
N GLN A 295 5.87 -19.38 34.21
CA GLN A 295 5.60 -18.18 35.02
C GLN A 295 4.34 -17.43 34.58
N THR A 296 4.22 -17.08 33.30
CA THR A 296 3.16 -16.18 32.81
C THR A 296 2.51 -16.68 31.52
N ALA A 297 1.18 -16.85 31.54
CA ALA A 297 0.37 -16.99 30.34
C ALA A 297 -0.51 -15.74 30.16
N GLN A 298 -0.38 -15.04 29.04
CA GLN A 298 -1.15 -13.82 28.77
C GLN A 298 -1.80 -13.84 27.38
N SER A 299 -3.12 -13.74 27.31
CA SER A 299 -3.79 -13.56 26.02
C SER A 299 -3.85 -12.09 25.61
N GLY A 300 -3.73 -11.80 24.31
CA GLY A 300 -3.72 -10.44 23.76
C GLY A 300 -5.08 -9.74 23.78
N SER A 301 -5.10 -8.41 23.69
CA SER A 301 -6.32 -7.60 23.67
C SER A 301 -6.96 -7.46 22.28
N GLY A 302 -8.27 -7.17 22.26
CA GLY A 302 -9.09 -6.98 21.04
C GLY A 302 -9.84 -5.65 21.01
N SER A 303 -10.11 -5.14 19.81
CA SER A 303 -10.92 -3.93 19.57
C SER A 303 -11.66 -4.00 18.24
N ASP A 304 -12.88 -3.44 18.13
CA ASP A 304 -13.66 -3.41 16.87
C ASP A 304 -13.86 -4.83 16.27
N LEU A 305 -14.38 -5.81 17.04
CA LEU A 305 -14.51 -7.22 16.60
C LEU A 305 -15.96 -7.76 16.66
N GLY A 306 -16.32 -8.71 15.78
CA GLY A 306 -17.59 -9.44 15.91
C GLY A 306 -17.65 -10.33 17.16
N SER A 307 -16.60 -11.12 17.42
CA SER A 307 -16.47 -11.90 18.66
C SER A 307 -15.02 -12.15 19.06
N MET A 308 -14.79 -12.33 20.37
CA MET A 308 -13.48 -12.66 20.94
C MET A 308 -13.61 -13.81 21.94
N ARG A 309 -12.87 -14.90 21.75
CA ARG A 309 -12.75 -16.03 22.68
C ARG A 309 -11.31 -16.18 23.15
N GLN A 310 -11.12 -16.23 24.45
CA GLN A 310 -9.83 -16.44 25.12
C GLN A 310 -9.94 -17.63 26.06
N GLN A 311 -9.03 -18.59 25.92
CA GLN A 311 -8.94 -19.77 26.77
C GLN A 311 -7.49 -19.94 27.23
N ILE A 312 -7.26 -19.92 28.53
CA ILE A 312 -5.95 -20.15 29.13
C ILE A 312 -6.07 -21.35 30.06
N THR A 313 -5.25 -22.37 29.83
CA THR A 313 -5.04 -23.50 30.74
C THR A 313 -3.59 -23.44 31.23
N MET A 314 -3.41 -23.35 32.54
CA MET A 314 -2.11 -23.44 33.20
C MET A 314 -2.17 -24.60 34.20
N ASN A 315 -1.28 -25.59 34.08
CA ASN A 315 -1.24 -26.66 35.10
C ASN A 315 -0.48 -26.13 36.32
N GLU A 316 0.77 -25.69 36.15
CA GLU A 316 1.59 -25.09 37.20
C GLU A 316 2.15 -23.73 36.76
N GLY A 317 1.99 -22.69 37.59
CA GLY A 317 2.72 -21.44 37.38
C GLY A 317 2.34 -20.27 38.27
N GLN A 318 2.72 -19.04 37.88
CA GLN A 318 2.47 -17.86 38.71
C GLN A 318 1.23 -17.08 38.29
N THR A 319 1.14 -16.68 37.02
CA THR A 319 0.10 -15.74 36.54
C THR A 319 -0.54 -16.19 35.23
N ALA A 320 -1.87 -16.30 35.23
CA ALA A 320 -2.68 -16.42 34.02
C ALA A 320 -3.55 -15.16 33.86
N GLN A 321 -3.36 -14.41 32.77
CA GLN A 321 -4.08 -13.15 32.52
C GLN A 321 -4.73 -13.13 31.14
N SER A 322 -6.05 -12.88 31.06
CA SER A 322 -6.71 -12.67 29.77
C SER A 322 -6.74 -11.19 29.35
N GLY A 323 -6.60 -10.93 28.05
CA GLY A 323 -6.56 -9.59 27.47
C GLY A 323 -7.89 -8.84 27.49
N THR A 324 -7.84 -7.52 27.31
CA THR A 324 -9.01 -6.62 27.37
C THR A 324 -9.76 -6.52 26.03
N GLY A 325 -11.01 -6.06 26.05
CA GLY A 325 -11.84 -5.87 24.85
C GLY A 325 -12.57 -4.53 24.79
N SER A 326 -12.67 -3.89 23.62
CA SER A 326 -13.60 -2.76 23.38
C SER A 326 -14.35 -2.91 22.06
N ASP A 327 -15.56 -2.37 21.97
CA ASP A 327 -16.32 -2.31 20.71
C ASP A 327 -16.53 -3.70 20.07
N LEU A 328 -17.00 -4.68 20.85
CA LEU A 328 -17.16 -6.08 20.41
C LEU A 328 -18.61 -6.58 20.43
N GLY A 329 -19.00 -7.42 19.48
CA GLY A 329 -20.30 -8.11 19.55
C GLY A 329 -20.41 -9.04 20.76
N SER A 330 -19.35 -9.80 21.07
CA SER A 330 -19.26 -10.64 22.27
C SER A 330 -17.83 -10.94 22.70
N MET A 331 -17.61 -11.11 24.01
CA MET A 331 -16.35 -11.53 24.62
C MET A 331 -16.56 -12.74 25.53
N HIS A 332 -15.76 -13.79 25.34
CA HIS A 332 -15.75 -14.99 26.18
C HIS A 332 -14.33 -15.27 26.67
N GLN A 333 -14.16 -15.36 27.99
CA GLN A 333 -12.87 -15.56 28.64
C GLN A 333 -12.99 -16.75 29.59
N GLN A 334 -12.10 -17.73 29.43
CA GLN A 334 -12.02 -18.92 30.26
C GLN A 334 -10.58 -19.09 30.74
N ILE A 335 -10.37 -19.12 32.05
CA ILE A 335 -9.07 -19.40 32.66
C ILE A 335 -9.23 -20.63 33.55
N THR A 336 -8.44 -21.67 33.29
CA THR A 336 -8.28 -22.83 34.16
C THR A 336 -6.83 -22.84 34.68
N MET A 337 -6.66 -22.83 35.99
CA MET A 337 -5.37 -22.92 36.67
C MET A 337 -5.46 -24.09 37.66
N ASN A 338 -4.60 -25.11 37.52
CA ASN A 338 -4.59 -26.18 38.51
C ASN A 338 -3.84 -25.71 39.76
N GLU A 339 -2.59 -25.28 39.62
CA GLU A 339 -1.77 -24.73 40.70
C GLU A 339 -1.19 -23.37 40.28
N GLY A 340 -1.35 -22.34 41.12
CA GLY A 340 -0.62 -21.10 40.92
C GLY A 340 -0.93 -19.94 41.86
N GLN A 341 -0.51 -18.72 41.51
CA GLN A 341 -0.72 -17.54 42.38
C GLN A 341 -1.93 -16.71 41.96
N THR A 342 -2.00 -16.28 40.70
CA THR A 342 -2.99 -15.29 40.23
C THR A 342 -3.64 -15.69 38.91
N ALA A 343 -4.97 -15.78 38.89
CA ALA A 343 -5.77 -15.84 37.67
C ALA A 343 -6.60 -14.56 37.52
N GLN A 344 -6.40 -13.80 36.43
CA GLN A 344 -7.11 -12.54 36.19
C GLN A 344 -7.72 -12.49 34.80
N SER A 345 -9.04 -12.28 34.69
CA SER A 345 -9.67 -12.01 33.39
C SER A 345 -9.70 -10.51 33.06
N GLY A 346 -9.61 -10.19 31.77
CA GLY A 346 -9.52 -8.83 31.25
C GLY A 346 -10.83 -8.06 31.29
N SER A 347 -10.76 -6.74 31.50
CA SER A 347 -11.91 -5.83 31.42
C SER A 347 -12.38 -5.56 30.00
N GLY A 348 -13.59 -5.01 29.84
CA GLY A 348 -14.02 -4.47 28.55
C GLY A 348 -15.14 -3.42 28.58
N SER A 349 -15.29 -2.71 27.47
CA SER A 349 -16.29 -1.65 27.27
C SER A 349 -17.03 -1.79 25.94
N ASP A 350 -18.25 -1.25 25.84
CA ASP A 350 -18.98 -1.15 24.57
C ASP A 350 -19.21 -2.52 23.89
N LEU A 351 -19.73 -3.51 24.65
CA LEU A 351 -19.91 -4.89 24.16
C LEU A 351 -21.37 -5.37 24.18
N GLY A 352 -21.75 -6.21 23.21
CA GLY A 352 -23.05 -6.89 23.24
C GLY A 352 -23.20 -7.83 24.45
N SER A 353 -22.18 -8.65 24.71
CA SER A 353 -22.11 -9.49 25.92
C SER A 353 -20.67 -9.81 26.34
N MET A 354 -20.46 -9.97 27.65
CA MET A 354 -19.21 -10.46 28.23
C MET A 354 -19.47 -11.70 29.10
N HIS A 355 -18.68 -12.76 28.92
CA HIS A 355 -18.73 -13.99 29.71
C HIS A 355 -17.33 -14.32 30.23
N GLN A 356 -17.17 -14.35 31.56
CA GLN A 356 -15.92 -14.67 32.23
C GLN A 356 -16.10 -15.91 33.10
N GLN A 357 -15.21 -16.89 32.92
CA GLN A 357 -15.13 -18.09 33.75
C GLN A 357 -13.69 -18.27 34.23
N ILE A 358 -13.51 -18.35 35.55
CA ILE A 358 -12.22 -18.68 36.17
C ILE A 358 -12.41 -19.93 37.02
N THR A 359 -11.60 -20.95 36.79
CA THR A 359 -11.49 -22.15 37.61
C THR A 359 -10.07 -22.23 38.13
N MET A 360 -9.90 -22.21 39.45
CA MET A 360 -8.63 -22.38 40.13
C MET A 360 -8.76 -23.57 41.09
N ASN A 361 -7.94 -24.61 40.94
CA ASN A 361 -7.97 -25.70 41.92
C ASN A 361 -7.23 -25.26 43.19
N GLU A 362 -5.97 -24.87 43.07
CA GLU A 362 -5.14 -24.38 44.16
C GLU A 362 -4.51 -23.02 43.79
N GLY A 363 -4.65 -22.02 44.66
CA GLY A 363 -3.88 -20.78 44.50
C GLY A 363 -4.21 -19.63 45.44
N GLN A 364 -3.77 -18.40 45.12
CA GLN A 364 -3.96 -17.26 46.02
C GLN A 364 -5.12 -16.35 45.61
N THR A 365 -5.16 -15.90 44.36
CA THR A 365 -6.11 -14.87 43.91
C THR A 365 -6.76 -15.20 42.57
N ALA A 366 -8.09 -15.22 42.53
CA ALA A 366 -8.87 -15.23 41.29
C ALA A 366 -9.67 -13.92 41.17
N GLN A 367 -9.44 -13.15 40.11
CA GLN A 367 -10.11 -11.87 39.89
C GLN A 367 -10.74 -11.78 38.50
N SER A 368 -12.04 -11.47 38.41
CA SER A 368 -12.68 -11.21 37.11
C SER A 368 -12.65 -9.72 36.71
N GLY A 369 -12.53 -9.45 35.42
CA GLY A 369 -12.42 -8.09 34.87
C GLY A 369 -13.72 -7.26 35.00
N SER A 370 -13.59 -5.93 35.00
CA SER A 370 -14.74 -4.99 35.04
C SER A 370 -15.36 -4.73 33.67
N GLY A 371 -16.62 -4.32 33.64
CA GLY A 371 -17.39 -4.00 32.42
C GLY A 371 -17.99 -2.58 32.43
N SER A 372 -18.05 -1.91 31.27
CA SER A 372 -18.89 -0.73 31.06
C SER A 372 -19.67 -0.80 29.75
N ASP A 373 -20.86 -0.21 29.68
CA ASP A 373 -21.62 -0.05 28.42
C ASP A 373 -21.91 -1.40 27.73
N LEU A 374 -22.42 -2.39 28.49
CA LEU A 374 -22.63 -3.78 28.01
C LEU A 374 -24.11 -4.19 27.97
N GLY A 375 -24.50 -4.99 26.97
CA GLY A 375 -25.84 -5.62 26.95
C GLY A 375 -26.03 -6.63 28.10
N SER A 376 -25.05 -7.52 28.31
CA SER A 376 -25.03 -8.44 29.44
C SER A 376 -23.61 -8.78 29.91
N MET A 377 -23.46 -9.07 31.20
CA MET A 377 -22.21 -9.53 31.81
C MET A 377 -22.45 -10.76 32.67
N TYR A 378 -21.75 -11.86 32.36
CA TYR A 378 -21.72 -13.08 33.15
C TYR A 378 -20.33 -13.32 33.72
N GLN A 379 -20.25 -13.61 35.02
CA GLN A 379 -19.00 -13.90 35.71
C GLN A 379 -19.18 -15.13 36.59
N GLN A 380 -18.31 -16.11 36.43
CA GLN A 380 -18.25 -17.31 37.25
C GLN A 380 -16.82 -17.53 37.75
N ILE A 381 -16.64 -17.60 39.06
CA ILE A 381 -15.37 -17.96 39.69
C ILE A 381 -15.61 -19.23 40.52
N THR A 382 -14.86 -20.28 40.23
CA THR A 382 -14.77 -21.50 41.05
C THR A 382 -13.35 -21.59 41.59
N MET A 383 -13.20 -21.62 42.90
CA MET A 383 -11.93 -21.84 43.59
C MET A 383 -12.11 -23.03 44.53
N ASN A 384 -11.30 -24.09 44.38
CA ASN A 384 -11.37 -25.20 45.34
C ASN A 384 -10.62 -24.80 46.61
N GLU A 385 -9.35 -24.44 46.51
CA GLU A 385 -8.51 -23.98 47.61
C GLU A 385 -7.85 -22.63 47.28
N GLY A 386 -8.00 -21.63 48.16
CA GLY A 386 -7.22 -20.40 48.04
C GLY A 386 -7.57 -19.28 49.00
N GLN A 387 -7.09 -18.05 48.73
CA GLN A 387 -7.26 -16.93 49.66
C GLN A 387 -8.37 -15.97 49.26
N THR A 388 -8.35 -15.47 48.01
CA THR A 388 -9.24 -14.38 47.56
C THR A 388 -9.90 -14.68 46.22
N ALA A 389 -11.23 -14.62 46.17
CA ALA A 389 -12.01 -14.59 44.94
C ALA A 389 -12.77 -13.26 44.82
N GLN A 390 -12.52 -12.49 43.77
CA GLN A 390 -13.16 -11.19 43.55
C GLN A 390 -13.76 -11.07 42.15
N SER A 391 -15.06 -10.78 42.05
CA SER A 391 -15.67 -10.45 40.76
C SER A 391 -15.57 -8.94 40.44
N GLY A 392 -15.52 -8.62 39.14
CA GLY A 392 -15.38 -7.26 38.63
C GLY A 392 -16.66 -6.42 38.74
N SER A 393 -16.51 -5.10 38.81
CA SER A 393 -17.62 -4.14 38.84
C SER A 393 -18.19 -3.83 37.45
N GLY A 394 -19.44 -3.36 37.41
CA GLY A 394 -20.15 -2.98 36.17
C GLY A 394 -20.69 -1.54 36.18
N SER A 395 -20.73 -0.88 35.03
CA SER A 395 -21.51 0.36 34.85
C SER A 395 -22.28 0.36 33.55
N ASP A 396 -23.52 0.86 33.56
CA ASP A 396 -24.35 1.10 32.38
C ASP A 396 -24.60 -0.23 31.62
N LEU A 397 -25.12 -1.24 32.33
CA LEU A 397 -25.34 -2.60 31.79
C LEU A 397 -26.83 -3.01 31.77
N GLY A 398 -27.25 -3.73 30.73
CA GLY A 398 -28.60 -4.31 30.66
C GLY A 398 -28.85 -5.38 31.71
N SER A 399 -27.88 -6.28 31.93
CA SER A 399 -27.96 -7.33 32.95
C SER A 399 -26.58 -7.77 33.46
N MET A 400 -26.50 -8.15 34.74
CA MET A 400 -25.27 -8.66 35.35
C MET A 400 -25.57 -9.90 36.20
N ARG A 401 -24.92 -11.03 35.91
CA ARG A 401 -25.00 -12.27 36.70
C ARG A 401 -23.61 -12.67 37.18
N GLN A 402 -23.44 -12.79 38.49
CA GLN A 402 -22.19 -13.19 39.16
C GLN A 402 -22.41 -14.44 40.00
N GLN A 403 -21.50 -15.41 39.89
CA GLN A 403 -21.49 -16.62 40.69
C GLN A 403 -20.08 -16.90 41.20
N ILE A 404 -19.87 -16.91 42.51
CA ILE A 404 -18.60 -17.29 43.15
C ILE A 404 -18.85 -18.55 43.99
N THR A 405 -18.08 -19.60 43.71
CA THR A 405 -18.02 -20.82 44.53
C THR A 405 -16.60 -20.94 45.07
N MET A 406 -16.47 -21.01 46.40
CA MET A 406 -15.21 -21.24 47.11
C MET A 406 -15.42 -22.44 48.02
N ASN A 407 -14.67 -23.53 47.85
CA ASN A 407 -14.78 -24.66 48.78
C ASN A 407 -14.03 -24.34 50.07
N GLU A 408 -12.74 -23.98 49.96
CA GLU A 408 -11.89 -23.57 51.07
C GLU A 408 -11.21 -22.22 50.76
N GLY A 409 -11.41 -21.22 51.62
CA GLY A 409 -10.71 -19.94 51.50
C GLY A 409 -11.24 -18.80 52.35
N GLN A 410 -10.52 -17.66 52.32
CA GLN A 410 -10.68 -16.60 53.34
C GLN A 410 -11.61 -15.44 52.93
N THR A 411 -11.74 -15.12 51.64
CA THR A 411 -12.47 -13.92 51.20
C THR A 411 -13.06 -14.08 49.80
N ALA A 412 -14.40 -14.10 49.73
CA ALA A 412 -15.15 -13.92 48.49
C ALA A 412 -15.81 -12.53 48.45
N GLN A 413 -15.60 -11.75 47.39
CA GLN A 413 -16.18 -10.42 47.22
C GLN A 413 -16.86 -10.26 45.84
N SER A 414 -18.13 -9.85 45.85
CA SER A 414 -18.84 -9.51 44.62
C SER A 414 -18.62 -8.05 44.19
N GLY A 415 -18.46 -7.83 42.89
CA GLY A 415 -18.35 -6.51 42.28
C GLY A 415 -19.69 -5.76 42.29
N SER A 416 -19.63 -4.46 42.60
CA SER A 416 -20.81 -3.57 42.56
C SER A 416 -21.16 -3.13 41.14
N GLY A 417 -22.42 -2.69 40.95
CA GLY A 417 -22.89 -2.14 39.68
C GLY A 417 -23.61 -0.80 39.81
N SER A 418 -23.48 0.07 38.81
CA SER A 418 -24.26 1.31 38.65
C SER A 418 -25.02 1.30 37.32
N ASP A 419 -26.23 1.87 37.32
CA ASP A 419 -27.13 1.93 36.16
C ASP A 419 -27.35 0.56 35.49
N LEU A 420 -27.91 -0.38 36.27
CA LEU A 420 -28.19 -1.76 35.86
C LEU A 420 -29.68 -2.02 35.64
N GLY A 421 -30.03 -2.68 34.54
CA GLY A 421 -31.40 -3.16 34.31
C GLY A 421 -31.80 -4.34 35.20
N SER A 422 -30.88 -5.27 35.46
CA SER A 422 -31.07 -6.41 36.39
C SER A 422 -29.75 -6.93 36.94
N MET A 423 -29.76 -7.44 38.17
CA MET A 423 -28.58 -8.00 38.83
C MET A 423 -28.92 -9.30 39.57
N HIS A 424 -28.11 -10.33 39.38
CA HIS A 424 -28.18 -11.59 40.13
C HIS A 424 -26.79 -11.94 40.67
N GLN A 425 -26.69 -12.15 41.98
CA GLN A 425 -25.45 -12.53 42.65
C GLN A 425 -25.66 -13.79 43.46
N GLN A 426 -24.70 -14.71 43.40
CA GLN A 426 -24.64 -15.89 44.25
C GLN A 426 -23.20 -16.09 44.72
N ILE A 427 -22.99 -16.16 46.03
CA ILE A 427 -21.72 -16.56 46.64
C ILE A 427 -22.00 -17.80 47.50
N THR A 428 -21.25 -18.87 47.25
CA THR A 428 -21.27 -20.10 48.03
C THR A 428 -19.88 -20.29 48.63
N MET A 429 -19.78 -20.30 49.96
CA MET A 429 -18.58 -20.74 50.69
C MET A 429 -18.94 -21.93 51.57
N ASN A 430 -18.13 -22.99 51.53
CA ASN A 430 -18.41 -24.25 52.22
C ASN A 430 -17.56 -24.39 53.50
N GLU A 431 -17.74 -23.52 54.49
CA GLU A 431 -17.00 -23.60 55.76
C GLU A 431 -17.72 -24.40 56.86
N GLU A 432 -16.96 -25.24 57.58
CA GLU A 432 -17.37 -25.77 58.89
C GLU A 432 -17.25 -24.67 59.99
N GLN A 433 -18.30 -24.51 60.79
CA GLN A 433 -18.44 -23.56 61.92
C GLN A 433 -17.63 -23.99 63.17
N PRO A 434 -17.39 -23.14 64.21
CA PRO A 434 -18.16 -21.95 64.64
C PRO A 434 -17.29 -20.70 64.97
N SER A 435 -17.70 -19.58 65.62
CA SER A 435 -18.82 -19.28 66.52
C SER A 435 -19.21 -17.77 66.62
N SER A 436 -20.16 -17.46 67.51
CA SER A 436 -20.82 -16.16 67.74
C SER A 436 -20.21 -15.23 68.81
N HIS A 437 -20.54 -13.92 68.77
CA HIS A 437 -21.18 -13.23 69.92
C HIS A 437 -21.93 -11.94 69.50
N SER A 438 -23.02 -11.62 70.21
CA SER A 438 -23.98 -10.53 69.95
C SER A 438 -23.97 -9.47 71.07
N LEU A 439 -24.54 -8.27 70.82
CA LEU A 439 -25.21 -7.45 71.85
C LEU A 439 -25.98 -6.22 71.29
N HIS A 440 -26.94 -5.72 72.06
CA HIS A 440 -27.79 -4.53 71.83
C HIS A 440 -27.80 -3.66 73.13
N SER A 441 -28.39 -2.46 73.23
CA SER A 441 -29.38 -1.75 72.39
C SER A 441 -29.22 -0.20 72.47
N GLN A 442 -30.24 0.53 71.95
CA GLN A 442 -30.85 1.83 72.37
C GLN A 442 -30.04 2.81 73.27
N THR A 443 -30.14 4.14 73.15
CA THR A 443 -31.36 4.96 73.40
C THR A 443 -31.25 6.42 72.90
N SER A 444 -32.42 7.07 72.72
CA SER A 444 -32.81 8.50 72.60
C SER A 444 -31.80 9.67 72.44
N ALA A 445 -32.25 10.70 71.73
CA ALA A 445 -31.57 11.98 71.57
C ALA A 445 -32.09 13.10 72.48
N GLN A 446 -31.22 13.68 73.32
CA GLN A 446 -31.12 15.11 73.62
C GLN A 446 -29.81 15.42 74.39
N SER A 447 -29.29 16.65 74.25
CA SER A 447 -28.01 17.14 74.79
C SER A 447 -26.71 16.58 74.17
N SER A 448 -26.15 17.32 73.19
CA SER A 448 -24.71 17.63 73.13
C SER A 448 -24.43 18.72 72.09
N ILE A 449 -24.43 19.99 72.52
CA ILE A 449 -24.09 21.12 71.63
C ILE A 449 -22.59 21.09 71.24
N ASN A 450 -21.73 20.46 72.04
CA ASN A 450 -20.27 20.39 71.83
C ASN A 450 -19.72 18.94 71.74
N SER A 451 -20.21 18.10 70.82
CA SER A 451 -19.56 16.80 70.57
C SER A 451 -18.28 16.96 69.72
N PRO A 452 -17.20 16.20 70.00
CA PRO A 452 -15.94 16.26 69.22
C PRO A 452 -16.13 15.98 67.72
N ARG A 453 -17.16 15.19 67.37
CA ARG A 453 -17.52 14.87 65.98
C ARG A 453 -18.06 16.10 65.24
N LYS A 454 -18.89 16.94 65.89
CA LYS A 454 -19.43 18.18 65.32
C LYS A 454 -18.34 19.23 65.08
N THR A 455 -17.43 19.44 66.04
CA THR A 455 -16.31 20.40 65.86
C THR A 455 -15.32 19.94 64.80
N LYS A 456 -15.07 18.62 64.65
CA LYS A 456 -14.28 18.06 63.54
C LYS A 456 -14.95 18.30 62.18
N LEU A 457 -16.27 18.08 62.07
CA LEU A 457 -17.07 18.42 60.89
C LEU A 457 -17.03 19.91 60.54
N GLN A 458 -17.19 20.80 61.53
CA GLN A 458 -17.13 22.26 61.32
C GLN A 458 -15.77 22.71 60.77
N LYS A 459 -14.67 22.13 61.28
CA LYS A 459 -13.31 22.36 60.74
C LYS A 459 -13.19 21.86 59.30
N THR A 460 -13.74 20.69 58.96
CA THR A 460 -13.75 20.17 57.58
C THR A 460 -14.53 21.08 56.63
N ILE A 461 -15.73 21.53 57.02
CA ILE A 461 -16.57 22.45 56.23
C ILE A 461 -15.81 23.77 55.95
N ASN A 462 -15.16 24.35 56.95
CA ASN A 462 -14.38 25.57 56.76
C ASN A 462 -13.13 25.37 55.87
N ARG A 463 -12.48 24.19 55.96
CA ARG A 463 -11.38 23.80 55.07
C ARG A 463 -11.85 23.67 53.62
N GLN A 464 -13.00 23.02 53.39
CA GLN A 464 -13.63 22.89 52.06
C GLN A 464 -14.08 24.25 51.49
N LYS A 465 -14.72 25.12 52.27
CA LYS A 465 -15.08 26.49 51.85
C LYS A 465 -13.85 27.29 51.40
N THR A 466 -12.75 27.18 52.14
CA THR A 466 -11.46 27.83 51.80
C THR A 466 -10.88 27.28 50.49
N GLN A 467 -10.98 25.96 50.27
CA GLN A 467 -10.55 25.30 49.04
C GLN A 467 -11.38 25.74 47.82
N ILE A 468 -12.71 25.81 47.96
CA ILE A 468 -13.62 26.33 46.92
C ILE A 468 -13.27 27.78 46.55
N HIS A 469 -13.02 28.64 47.55
CA HIS A 469 -12.61 30.03 47.30
C HIS A 469 -11.28 30.12 46.53
N ARG A 470 -10.26 29.34 46.92
CA ARG A 470 -8.97 29.27 46.21
C ARG A 470 -9.12 28.76 44.77
N LEU A 471 -9.98 27.76 44.54
CA LEU A 471 -10.27 27.23 43.20
C LEU A 471 -10.98 28.27 42.32
N ARG A 472 -12.00 28.97 42.84
CA ARG A 472 -12.69 30.06 42.12
C ARG A 472 -11.72 31.19 41.75
N LYS A 473 -10.81 31.60 42.65
CA LYS A 473 -9.79 32.63 42.36
C LYS A 473 -8.83 32.19 41.25
N ARG A 474 -8.38 30.91 41.26
CA ARG A 474 -7.55 30.34 40.18
C ARG A 474 -8.30 30.25 38.84
N LEU A 475 -9.59 29.97 38.85
CA LEU A 475 -10.43 29.88 37.65
C LEU A 475 -10.62 31.26 36.99
N ASN A 476 -10.87 32.30 37.79
CA ASN A 476 -10.98 33.67 37.28
C ASN A 476 -9.65 34.21 36.72
N ALA A 477 -8.52 33.95 37.39
CA ALA A 477 -7.20 34.30 36.86
C ALA A 477 -6.91 33.62 35.51
N LYS A 478 -7.30 32.34 35.35
CA LYS A 478 -7.17 31.62 34.06
C LYS A 478 -8.14 32.10 32.97
N LYS A 479 -9.22 32.81 33.30
CA LYS A 479 -10.13 33.41 32.31
C LYS A 479 -9.58 34.70 31.71
N GLN A 480 -8.76 35.46 32.45
CA GLN A 480 -8.24 36.76 32.01
C GLN A 480 -6.99 36.67 31.10
N SER A 481 -6.36 35.49 30.94
CA SER A 481 -5.08 35.35 30.20
C SER A 481 -5.19 34.60 28.87
N LYS A 482 -6.38 34.47 28.27
CA LYS A 482 -6.56 33.80 26.96
C LYS A 482 -7.07 34.80 25.93
N MET A 483 -6.21 35.06 24.93
CA MET A 483 -6.62 35.61 23.63
C MET A 483 -7.72 34.72 23.03
N SER A 484 -8.71 35.33 22.38
CA SER A 484 -9.77 34.59 21.69
C SER A 484 -9.22 33.86 20.48
N THR A 485 -9.69 32.63 20.24
CA THR A 485 -9.34 31.84 19.05
C THR A 485 -9.59 32.64 17.75
N LYS A 486 -10.62 33.48 17.75
CA LYS A 486 -11.00 34.33 16.61
C LYS A 486 -9.97 35.44 16.32
N GLU A 487 -9.39 36.04 17.37
CA GLU A 487 -8.36 37.07 17.26
C GLU A 487 -7.02 36.49 16.75
N ALA A 488 -6.68 35.29 17.23
CA ALA A 488 -5.51 34.55 16.76
C ALA A 488 -5.62 34.18 15.27
N ILE A 489 -6.78 33.66 14.83
CA ILE A 489 -7.07 33.36 13.42
C ILE A 489 -6.95 34.62 12.55
N GLN A 490 -7.56 35.72 12.97
CA GLN A 490 -7.53 36.99 12.22
C GLN A 490 -6.10 37.56 12.10
N THR A 491 -5.27 37.39 13.13
CA THR A 491 -3.84 37.76 13.09
C THR A 491 -3.07 36.89 12.10
N ILE A 492 -3.25 35.56 12.14
CA ILE A 492 -2.61 34.59 11.22
C ILE A 492 -3.04 34.84 9.77
N GLY A 493 -4.29 35.27 9.55
CA GLY A 493 -4.84 35.60 8.24
C GLY A 493 -4.16 36.77 7.52
N THR A 494 -3.40 37.60 8.23
CA THR A 494 -2.58 38.67 7.60
C THR A 494 -1.27 38.16 7.01
N ILE A 495 -0.84 36.93 7.38
CA ILE A 495 0.47 36.34 7.02
C ILE A 495 0.31 35.14 6.07
N LEU A 496 -0.75 34.34 6.21
CA LEU A 496 -0.92 33.10 5.45
C LEU A 496 -1.91 33.24 4.28
N PRO A 497 -1.72 32.50 3.18
CA PRO A 497 -2.69 32.47 2.07
C PRO A 497 -4.08 32.01 2.52
N ALA A 498 -5.13 32.63 1.99
CA ALA A 498 -6.53 32.35 2.38
C ALA A 498 -6.94 30.84 2.38
N PRO A 499 -6.49 29.98 1.43
CA PRO A 499 -6.77 28.54 1.51
C PRO A 499 -6.15 27.84 2.72
N LEU A 500 -4.95 28.28 3.14
CA LEU A 500 -4.26 27.73 4.32
C LEU A 500 -4.89 28.24 5.62
N VAL A 501 -5.37 29.49 5.64
CA VAL A 501 -6.14 30.05 6.77
C VAL A 501 -7.43 29.24 6.96
N LYS A 502 -8.22 29.04 5.90
CA LYS A 502 -9.44 28.20 5.92
C LYS A 502 -9.16 26.76 6.35
N PHE A 503 -8.03 26.18 5.95
CA PHE A 503 -7.63 24.87 6.43
C PHE A 503 -7.34 24.89 7.94
N ILE A 504 -6.60 25.88 8.45
CA ILE A 504 -6.30 26.01 9.89
C ILE A 504 -7.59 26.22 10.71
N GLU A 505 -8.51 27.06 10.24
CA GLU A 505 -9.86 27.24 10.82
C GLU A 505 -10.59 25.88 10.92
N SER A 506 -10.69 25.15 9.80
CA SER A 506 -11.24 23.79 9.73
C SER A 506 -10.59 22.83 10.73
N GLN A 507 -9.25 22.87 10.87
CA GLN A 507 -8.53 22.01 11.81
C GLN A 507 -8.84 22.35 13.28
N ILE A 508 -8.94 23.64 13.61
CA ILE A 508 -9.32 24.11 14.96
C ILE A 508 -10.75 23.67 15.30
N ASP A 509 -11.70 23.82 14.37
CA ASP A 509 -13.10 23.40 14.54
C ASP A 509 -13.26 21.88 14.66
N LEU A 510 -12.37 21.10 14.06
CA LEU A 510 -12.34 19.63 14.15
C LEU A 510 -11.63 19.12 15.41
N HIS A 511 -10.73 19.92 16.01
CA HIS A 511 -10.06 19.62 17.28
C HIS A 511 -10.86 20.07 18.52
N THR A 512 -11.68 21.11 18.40
CA THR A 512 -12.46 21.67 19.52
C THR A 512 -13.79 20.94 19.78
N LYS A 513 -14.24 20.10 18.83
CA LYS A 513 -15.40 19.21 19.03
C LYS A 513 -15.04 18.06 19.97
N SER A 514 -15.92 17.80 20.94
CA SER A 514 -15.70 16.83 22.03
C SER A 514 -15.58 15.37 21.56
N SER A 515 -16.25 15.00 20.46
CA SER A 515 -16.14 13.67 19.89
C SER A 515 -15.04 13.58 18.83
N LYS A 516 -14.21 12.54 18.92
CA LYS A 516 -13.28 12.13 17.86
C LYS A 516 -14.03 11.52 16.66
N HIS A 517 -15.23 11.00 16.90
CA HIS A 517 -16.09 10.32 15.93
C HIS A 517 -17.07 11.29 15.24
N GLY A 518 -17.61 10.91 14.09
CA GLY A 518 -18.62 11.71 13.37
C GLY A 518 -18.15 13.06 12.80
N ARG A 519 -16.82 13.29 12.71
CA ARG A 519 -16.24 14.52 12.13
C ARG A 519 -16.73 14.77 10.70
N ARG A 520 -17.47 15.86 10.50
CA ARG A 520 -17.93 16.32 9.17
C ARG A 520 -16.85 17.21 8.52
N TYR A 521 -16.37 16.80 7.35
CA TYR A 521 -15.36 17.52 6.58
C TYR A 521 -15.99 18.40 5.49
N SER A 522 -15.48 19.63 5.33
CA SER A 522 -15.85 20.52 4.21
C SER A 522 -15.35 19.96 2.88
N ASN A 523 -15.95 20.36 1.75
CA ASN A 523 -15.57 19.82 0.43
C ASN A 523 -14.12 20.16 0.05
N GLU A 524 -13.59 21.30 0.51
CA GLU A 524 -12.18 21.69 0.36
C GLU A 524 -11.26 20.74 1.14
N THR A 525 -11.65 20.37 2.36
CA THR A 525 -10.88 19.41 3.18
C THR A 525 -10.97 18.00 2.61
N LYS A 526 -12.10 17.61 2.01
CA LYS A 526 -12.24 16.35 1.26
C LYS A 526 -11.32 16.33 0.04
N ALA A 527 -11.35 17.39 -0.78
CA ALA A 527 -10.53 17.53 -1.97
C ALA A 527 -9.03 17.50 -1.61
N PHE A 528 -8.60 18.28 -0.61
CA PHE A 528 -7.22 18.25 -0.10
C PHE A 528 -6.80 16.85 0.35
N GLY A 529 -7.67 16.16 1.11
CA GLY A 529 -7.40 14.81 1.59
C GLY A 529 -7.27 13.79 0.45
N LEU A 530 -8.20 13.82 -0.50
CA LEU A 530 -8.17 12.97 -1.71
C LEU A 530 -6.94 13.25 -2.57
N THR A 531 -6.59 14.51 -2.81
CA THR A 531 -5.39 14.88 -3.57
C THR A 531 -4.12 14.37 -2.90
N LEU A 532 -3.97 14.57 -1.58
CA LEU A 532 -2.80 14.10 -0.84
C LEU A 532 -2.70 12.57 -0.82
N PHE A 533 -3.84 11.88 -0.67
CA PHE A 533 -3.89 10.41 -0.71
C PHE A 533 -3.56 9.85 -2.10
N HIS A 534 -4.10 10.45 -3.17
CA HIS A 534 -3.79 10.11 -4.55
C HIS A 534 -2.30 10.31 -4.89
N LEU A 535 -1.69 11.42 -4.42
CA LEU A 535 -0.26 11.68 -4.62
C LEU A 535 0.62 10.70 -3.81
N SER A 536 0.25 10.38 -2.58
CA SER A 536 0.91 9.34 -1.78
C SER A 536 0.11 8.93 -0.54
N GLY A 537 -0.47 7.73 -0.55
CA GLY A 537 -1.09 7.13 0.64
C GLY A 537 -0.12 7.00 1.83
N LYS A 538 1.19 6.82 1.58
CA LYS A 538 2.22 6.78 2.63
C LYS A 538 2.44 8.16 3.27
N ALA A 539 2.53 9.23 2.46
CA ALA A 539 2.61 10.58 3.01
C ALA A 539 1.31 10.96 3.73
N TYR A 540 0.15 10.61 3.16
CA TYR A 540 -1.16 10.80 3.78
C TYR A 540 -1.23 10.17 5.18
N LYS A 541 -0.82 8.90 5.35
CA LYS A 541 -0.80 8.19 6.64
C LYS A 541 0.11 8.84 7.70
N ILE A 542 1.09 9.66 7.30
CA ILE A 542 1.91 10.45 8.22
C ILE A 542 1.21 11.78 8.54
N VAL A 543 0.73 12.50 7.53
CA VAL A 543 0.07 13.81 7.67
C VAL A 543 -1.26 13.70 8.44
N SER A 544 -2.00 12.60 8.27
CA SER A 544 -3.26 12.31 8.99
C SER A 544 -3.06 11.97 10.47
N LYS A 545 -1.82 11.79 10.94
CA LYS A 545 -1.49 11.74 12.38
C LYS A 545 -1.26 13.12 12.98
N LEU A 546 -0.94 14.11 12.15
CA LEU A 546 -0.67 15.50 12.55
C LEU A 546 -1.91 16.40 12.44
N PHE A 547 -2.78 16.11 11.47
CA PHE A 547 -4.00 16.87 11.18
C PHE A 547 -5.24 15.96 11.28
N CYS A 548 -6.37 16.54 11.64
CA CYS A 548 -7.70 15.94 11.52
C CYS A 548 -8.08 15.82 10.05
N LEU A 549 -7.55 14.78 9.40
CA LEU A 549 -7.89 14.38 8.05
C LEU A 549 -8.78 13.12 8.05
N PRO A 550 -9.55 12.88 6.97
CA PRO A 550 -10.42 11.70 6.84
C PRO A 550 -9.66 10.35 6.93
N SER A 551 -10.36 9.28 7.31
CA SER A 551 -9.78 7.92 7.23
C SER A 551 -9.65 7.44 5.77
N LYS A 552 -8.76 6.45 5.50
CA LYS A 552 -8.65 5.77 4.19
C LYS A 552 -10.03 5.34 3.69
N SER A 553 -10.81 4.69 4.55
CA SER A 553 -12.17 4.21 4.27
C SER A 553 -13.14 5.35 3.94
N SER A 554 -13.02 6.52 4.59
CA SER A 554 -13.82 7.71 4.25
C SER A 554 -13.50 8.24 2.85
N LEU A 555 -12.21 8.29 2.49
CA LEU A 555 -11.77 8.72 1.16
C LEU A 555 -12.28 7.75 0.08
N LEU A 556 -12.10 6.44 0.29
CA LEU A 556 -12.57 5.41 -0.63
C LEU A 556 -14.09 5.45 -0.80
N LYS A 557 -14.86 5.67 0.28
CA LYS A 557 -16.33 5.85 0.25
C LYS A 557 -16.79 7.14 -0.44
N TRP A 558 -15.90 8.09 -0.71
CA TRP A 558 -16.19 9.25 -1.56
C TRP A 558 -15.84 8.99 -3.02
N VAL A 559 -14.74 8.29 -3.28
CA VAL A 559 -14.35 7.86 -4.64
C VAL A 559 -15.33 6.83 -5.19
N SER A 560 -15.85 5.91 -4.37
CA SER A 560 -16.83 4.88 -4.78
C SER A 560 -18.20 5.42 -5.19
N LYS A 561 -18.41 6.75 -5.14
CA LYS A 561 -19.60 7.43 -5.66
C LYS A 561 -19.40 7.94 -7.10
N LEU A 562 -18.18 7.86 -7.62
CA LEU A 562 -17.90 8.17 -9.02
C LEU A 562 -18.24 6.92 -9.85
N PRO A 563 -18.95 7.07 -10.99
CA PRO A 563 -19.21 5.96 -11.90
C PRO A 563 -17.88 5.42 -12.46
N ASN A 564 -17.74 4.09 -12.43
CA ASN A 564 -16.56 3.34 -12.89
C ASN A 564 -16.93 2.27 -13.93
N CYS A 565 -18.00 2.49 -14.69
CA CYS A 565 -18.41 1.66 -15.83
C CYS A 565 -17.63 2.06 -17.09
N ALA A 566 -17.49 1.11 -18.02
CA ALA A 566 -16.99 1.41 -19.36
C ALA A 566 -18.00 2.28 -20.13
N GLY A 567 -17.51 2.97 -21.16
CA GLY A 567 -18.25 3.98 -21.91
C GLY A 567 -17.75 5.40 -21.69
N LEU A 568 -18.65 6.36 -21.85
CA LEU A 568 -18.38 7.78 -21.62
C LEU A 568 -18.22 8.05 -20.12
N THR A 569 -17.09 8.65 -19.73
CA THR A 569 -16.84 9.07 -18.34
C THR A 569 -17.62 10.35 -18.04
N GLN A 570 -18.93 10.23 -17.80
CA GLN A 570 -19.86 11.36 -17.65
C GLN A 570 -19.37 12.51 -16.72
N PRO A 571 -18.77 12.26 -15.53
CA PRO A 571 -18.23 13.35 -14.70
C PRO A 571 -17.07 14.13 -15.36
N ALA A 572 -16.26 13.47 -16.19
CA ALA A 572 -15.20 14.13 -16.95
C ALA A 572 -15.78 15.03 -18.05
N VAL A 573 -16.84 14.56 -18.72
CA VAL A 573 -17.59 15.30 -19.75
C VAL A 573 -18.24 16.55 -19.15
N GLU A 574 -18.83 16.46 -17.97
CA GLU A 574 -19.43 17.58 -17.24
C GLU A 574 -18.39 18.63 -16.79
N VAL A 575 -17.23 18.18 -16.30
CA VAL A 575 -16.12 19.05 -15.90
C VAL A 575 -15.55 19.81 -17.11
N ILE A 576 -15.28 19.13 -18.23
CA ILE A 576 -14.77 19.81 -19.43
C ILE A 576 -15.83 20.74 -20.02
N SER A 577 -17.11 20.35 -20.07
CA SER A 577 -18.22 21.21 -20.52
C SER A 577 -18.36 22.48 -19.70
N THR A 578 -18.24 22.37 -18.37
CA THR A 578 -18.21 23.54 -17.48
C THR A 578 -17.00 24.43 -17.76
N LYS A 579 -15.83 23.83 -18.05
CA LYS A 579 -14.60 24.60 -18.32
C LYS A 579 -14.64 25.30 -19.69
N VAL A 580 -15.17 24.66 -20.72
CA VAL A 580 -15.26 25.16 -22.12
C VAL A 580 -16.06 26.46 -22.22
N LYS A 581 -17.08 26.65 -21.38
CA LYS A 581 -17.82 27.92 -21.23
C LYS A 581 -16.92 29.12 -20.86
N THR A 582 -15.77 28.86 -20.25
CA THR A 582 -14.77 29.87 -19.84
C THR A 582 -13.52 29.91 -20.72
N MET A 583 -13.44 29.06 -21.76
CA MET A 583 -12.28 29.01 -22.66
C MET A 583 -12.39 30.07 -23.76
N ASP A 584 -11.24 30.67 -24.10
CA ASP A 584 -11.10 31.46 -25.32
C ASP A 584 -11.14 30.56 -26.56
N ALA A 585 -11.29 31.17 -27.74
CA ALA A 585 -11.37 30.42 -29.01
C ALA A 585 -10.14 29.51 -29.24
N LYS A 586 -8.94 29.91 -28.81
CA LYS A 586 -7.73 29.08 -28.93
C LYS A 586 -7.68 27.95 -27.89
N GLY A 587 -8.28 28.15 -26.72
CA GLY A 587 -8.45 27.12 -25.68
C GLY A 587 -9.35 25.96 -26.12
N LYS A 588 -10.29 26.23 -27.03
CA LYS A 588 -11.26 25.27 -27.56
C LYS A 588 -10.71 24.34 -28.65
N LEU A 589 -9.57 24.69 -29.26
CA LEU A 589 -8.90 23.84 -30.25
C LEU A 589 -8.29 22.61 -29.56
N CYS A 590 -8.73 21.41 -29.96
CA CYS A 590 -8.27 20.15 -29.39
C CYS A 590 -7.97 19.09 -30.44
N ILE A 591 -7.27 18.05 -30.01
CA ILE A 591 -7.14 16.77 -30.70
C ILE A 591 -7.75 15.65 -29.86
N ILE A 592 -8.21 14.59 -30.52
CA ILE A 592 -8.57 13.33 -29.86
C ILE A 592 -7.43 12.35 -30.07
N SER A 593 -6.75 11.96 -28.99
CA SER A 593 -5.78 10.87 -29.01
C SER A 593 -6.41 9.61 -28.42
N PHE A 594 -6.25 8.47 -29.09
CA PHE A 594 -6.66 7.18 -28.56
C PHE A 594 -5.61 6.10 -28.77
N ASP A 595 -5.59 5.13 -27.87
CA ASP A 595 -4.64 4.01 -27.87
C ASP A 595 -5.29 2.79 -27.18
N GLU A 596 -4.75 1.60 -27.44
CA GLU A 596 -5.23 0.34 -26.88
C GLU A 596 -4.25 -0.20 -25.82
N ILE A 597 -4.77 -0.57 -24.66
CA ILE A 597 -3.99 -0.97 -23.49
C ILE A 597 -4.34 -2.42 -23.14
N SER A 598 -3.36 -3.33 -23.22
CA SER A 598 -3.54 -4.72 -22.77
C SER A 598 -3.89 -4.79 -21.28
N LEU A 599 -4.88 -5.60 -20.94
CA LEU A 599 -5.35 -5.87 -19.59
C LEU A 599 -5.01 -7.31 -19.18
N LYS A 600 -4.86 -7.54 -17.87
CA LYS A 600 -4.92 -8.90 -17.32
C LYS A 600 -6.38 -9.35 -17.35
N SER A 601 -6.74 -10.17 -18.34
CA SER A 601 -8.07 -10.78 -18.46
C SER A 601 -8.43 -11.54 -17.18
N ASN A 602 -9.48 -11.08 -16.50
CA ASN A 602 -9.98 -11.69 -15.27
C ASN A 602 -11.44 -11.27 -15.06
N LEU A 603 -12.26 -12.15 -14.48
CA LEU A 603 -13.65 -11.86 -14.14
C LEU A 603 -13.76 -11.62 -12.62
N ALA A 604 -14.35 -10.50 -12.22
CA ALA A 604 -14.56 -10.14 -10.82
C ALA A 604 -16.02 -9.73 -10.57
N TYR A 605 -16.59 -10.18 -9.46
CA TYR A 605 -17.94 -9.78 -9.04
C TYR A 605 -17.87 -8.59 -8.06
N GLN A 606 -18.60 -7.52 -8.35
CA GLN A 606 -18.68 -6.32 -7.51
C GLN A 606 -20.01 -6.29 -6.75
N SER A 607 -19.99 -6.77 -5.51
CA SER A 607 -21.18 -6.87 -4.63
C SER A 607 -21.88 -5.54 -4.33
N ASN A 608 -21.21 -4.40 -4.48
CA ASN A 608 -21.81 -3.07 -4.24
C ASN A 608 -22.74 -2.61 -5.37
N THR A 609 -22.56 -3.14 -6.58
CA THR A 609 -23.32 -2.79 -7.80
C THR A 609 -24.10 -3.97 -8.37
N ASP A 610 -23.88 -5.19 -7.85
CA ASP A 610 -24.42 -6.45 -8.38
C ASP A 610 -23.99 -6.68 -9.84
N GLU A 611 -22.73 -6.37 -10.14
CA GLU A 611 -22.16 -6.45 -11.49
C GLU A 611 -20.96 -7.38 -11.60
N LEU A 612 -20.88 -8.08 -12.75
CA LEU A 612 -19.64 -8.68 -13.23
C LEU A 612 -18.78 -7.64 -13.96
N ILE A 613 -17.51 -7.58 -13.59
CA ILE A 613 -16.45 -6.73 -14.16
C ILE A 613 -15.43 -7.62 -14.87
N GLY A 614 -14.91 -7.17 -16.01
CA GLY A 614 -13.91 -7.88 -16.80
C GLY A 614 -14.47 -8.63 -18.01
N LEU A 615 -15.76 -8.45 -18.29
CA LEU A 615 -16.35 -8.72 -19.60
C LEU A 615 -16.07 -7.57 -20.57
N GLU A 616 -16.13 -7.85 -21.86
CA GLU A 616 -16.17 -6.82 -22.91
C GLU A 616 -17.42 -5.96 -22.78
N ASP A 617 -17.22 -4.65 -22.85
CA ASP A 617 -18.19 -3.61 -22.50
C ASP A 617 -17.91 -2.33 -23.30
N TYR A 618 -18.83 -2.01 -24.22
CA TYR A 618 -18.80 -0.81 -25.06
C TYR A 618 -19.61 0.36 -24.49
N GLY A 619 -20.05 0.28 -23.22
CA GLY A 619 -20.83 1.31 -22.54
C GLY A 619 -22.29 1.43 -22.98
N GLU A 620 -22.80 0.41 -23.69
CA GLU A 620 -24.16 0.37 -24.27
C GLU A 620 -25.18 -0.34 -23.33
N GLY A 621 -24.77 -0.74 -22.13
CA GLY A 621 -25.59 -1.44 -21.13
C GLY A 621 -25.50 -2.96 -21.21
N ASP A 622 -25.43 -3.51 -22.42
CA ASP A 622 -25.20 -4.94 -22.66
C ASP A 622 -23.69 -5.26 -22.73
N LYS A 623 -23.22 -6.08 -21.79
CA LYS A 623 -21.87 -6.66 -21.78
C LYS A 623 -21.89 -7.97 -22.57
N THR A 624 -20.83 -8.29 -23.32
CA THR A 624 -20.75 -9.58 -24.03
C THR A 624 -20.28 -10.68 -23.07
N ASN A 625 -20.49 -11.96 -23.44
CA ASN A 625 -20.00 -13.10 -22.65
C ASN A 625 -18.48 -13.35 -22.82
N CYS A 626 -17.76 -12.46 -23.50
CA CYS A 626 -16.32 -12.56 -23.73
C CYS A 626 -15.55 -11.77 -22.67
N LEU A 627 -14.41 -12.31 -22.21
CA LEU A 627 -13.54 -11.60 -21.28
C LEU A 627 -12.79 -10.47 -22.00
N ALA A 628 -12.67 -9.32 -21.33
CA ALA A 628 -11.89 -8.20 -21.84
C ALA A 628 -10.39 -8.48 -21.67
N THR A 629 -9.65 -8.44 -22.78
CA THR A 629 -8.18 -8.60 -22.81
C THR A 629 -7.46 -7.27 -23.04
N SER A 630 -8.17 -6.24 -23.48
CA SER A 630 -7.63 -4.88 -23.61
C SER A 630 -8.70 -3.82 -23.35
N ALA A 631 -8.25 -2.57 -23.22
CA ALA A 631 -9.11 -1.40 -23.15
C ALA A 631 -8.65 -0.35 -24.18
N ILE A 632 -9.57 0.15 -24.98
CA ILE A 632 -9.33 1.31 -25.85
C ILE A 632 -9.77 2.58 -25.12
N VAL A 633 -8.86 3.56 -25.02
CA VAL A 633 -9.07 4.78 -24.23
C VAL A 633 -9.01 6.01 -25.13
N PHE A 634 -10.01 6.89 -25.02
CA PHE A 634 -10.10 8.14 -25.78
C PHE A 634 -9.87 9.35 -24.87
N MET A 635 -8.96 10.23 -25.26
CA MET A 635 -8.57 11.43 -24.51
C MET A 635 -8.56 12.66 -25.41
N ALA A 636 -9.29 13.71 -25.00
CA ALA A 636 -9.15 15.03 -25.60
C ALA A 636 -7.94 15.76 -25.01
N ARG A 637 -7.22 16.49 -25.87
CA ARG A 637 -6.05 17.30 -25.49
C ARG A 637 -6.08 18.65 -26.21
N GLY A 638 -5.89 19.74 -25.47
CA GLY A 638 -5.78 21.08 -26.05
C GLY A 638 -4.54 21.22 -26.94
N VAL A 639 -4.71 21.88 -28.09
CA VAL A 639 -3.61 22.14 -29.05
C VAL A 639 -2.75 23.32 -28.55
N VAL A 640 -3.39 24.43 -28.22
CA VAL A 640 -2.70 25.68 -27.84
C VAL A 640 -2.48 25.77 -26.33
N HIS A 641 -3.52 25.44 -25.55
CA HIS A 641 -3.48 25.48 -24.09
C HIS A 641 -3.21 24.08 -23.54
N ASN A 642 -2.34 23.98 -22.53
CA ASN A 642 -1.93 22.70 -21.95
C ASN A 642 -3.01 22.13 -21.01
N TRP A 643 -4.01 21.49 -21.59
CA TRP A 643 -5.02 20.69 -20.89
C TRP A 643 -5.21 19.34 -21.57
N LYS A 644 -5.63 18.33 -20.81
CA LYS A 644 -6.00 17.01 -21.32
C LYS A 644 -7.05 16.38 -20.41
N GLN A 645 -7.96 15.62 -20.98
CA GLN A 645 -9.06 14.97 -20.27
C GLN A 645 -9.38 13.63 -20.93
N PRO A 646 -9.17 12.48 -20.25
CA PRO A 646 -9.79 11.21 -20.65
C PRO A 646 -11.31 11.39 -20.68
N LEU A 647 -11.93 10.98 -21.77
CA LEU A 647 -13.37 11.14 -22.03
C LEU A 647 -14.13 9.82 -21.97
N ALA A 648 -13.52 8.75 -22.47
CA ALA A 648 -14.13 7.43 -22.55
C ALA A 648 -13.08 6.33 -22.48
N TYR A 649 -13.49 5.16 -22.00
CA TYR A 649 -12.76 3.92 -22.21
C TYR A 649 -13.75 2.78 -22.47
N PHE A 650 -13.38 1.83 -23.31
CA PHE A 650 -14.20 0.66 -23.63
C PHE A 650 -13.37 -0.59 -23.40
N LEU A 651 -13.98 -1.62 -22.81
CA LEU A 651 -13.35 -2.91 -22.56
C LEU A 651 -13.63 -3.81 -23.76
N VAL A 652 -12.60 -4.41 -24.36
CA VAL A 652 -12.75 -5.18 -25.60
C VAL A 652 -12.10 -6.56 -25.50
N ASN A 653 -12.67 -7.51 -26.23
CA ASN A 653 -12.07 -8.82 -26.41
C ASN A 653 -11.05 -8.77 -27.58
N GLU A 654 -9.88 -9.36 -27.35
CA GLU A 654 -8.69 -9.32 -28.22
C GLU A 654 -8.23 -7.90 -28.60
N ALA A 655 -8.65 -7.41 -29.77
CA ALA A 655 -8.28 -6.11 -30.32
C ALA A 655 -9.49 -5.41 -30.91
N CYS A 656 -9.65 -4.11 -30.65
CA CYS A 656 -10.87 -3.39 -31.03
C CYS A 656 -11.03 -3.37 -32.56
N SER A 657 -12.18 -3.82 -33.07
CA SER A 657 -12.45 -3.90 -34.51
C SER A 657 -12.49 -2.50 -35.15
N SER A 658 -12.01 -2.37 -36.38
CA SER A 658 -11.98 -1.07 -37.09
C SER A 658 -13.36 -0.42 -37.22
N PHE A 659 -14.42 -1.23 -37.29
CA PHE A 659 -15.81 -0.77 -37.25
C PHE A 659 -16.19 -0.15 -35.90
N LYS A 660 -15.95 -0.83 -34.77
CA LYS A 660 -16.25 -0.29 -33.43
C LYS A 660 -15.35 0.90 -33.07
N VAL A 661 -14.09 0.92 -33.52
CA VAL A 661 -13.21 2.12 -33.44
C VAL A 661 -13.85 3.31 -34.16
N LYS A 662 -14.35 3.12 -35.39
CA LYS A 662 -15.03 4.18 -36.15
C LYS A 662 -16.27 4.69 -35.44
N GLU A 663 -17.14 3.79 -35.01
CA GLU A 663 -18.39 4.09 -34.32
C GLU A 663 -18.13 4.96 -33.08
N LYS A 664 -17.26 4.51 -32.16
CA LYS A 664 -16.97 5.22 -30.92
C LYS A 664 -16.14 6.49 -31.10
N LEU A 665 -15.25 6.54 -32.10
CA LEU A 665 -14.52 7.77 -32.41
C LEU A 665 -15.47 8.88 -32.89
N ILE A 666 -16.43 8.56 -33.77
CA ILE A 666 -17.39 9.54 -34.28
C ILE A 666 -18.34 10.00 -33.16
N GLU A 667 -18.86 9.08 -32.35
CA GLU A 667 -19.67 9.39 -31.16
C GLU A 667 -18.96 10.40 -30.23
N ILE A 668 -17.66 10.20 -29.98
CA ILE A 668 -16.85 11.07 -29.12
C ILE A 668 -16.53 12.42 -29.79
N ILE A 669 -16.32 12.47 -31.11
CA ILE A 669 -16.13 13.73 -31.84
C ILE A 669 -17.41 14.56 -31.76
N ASP A 670 -18.58 13.97 -32.04
CA ASP A 670 -19.86 14.66 -31.93
C ASP A 670 -20.14 15.15 -30.51
N LEU A 671 -19.89 14.33 -29.49
CA LEU A 671 -19.99 14.74 -28.08
C LEU A 671 -19.13 15.98 -27.78
N VAL A 672 -17.87 15.97 -28.23
CA VAL A 672 -16.88 17.01 -27.97
C VAL A 672 -17.21 18.31 -28.74
N GLU A 673 -17.62 18.23 -30.00
CA GLU A 673 -18.03 19.40 -30.78
C GLU A 673 -19.34 20.01 -30.23
N ASN A 674 -20.31 19.20 -29.81
CA ASN A 674 -21.55 19.66 -29.18
C ASN A 674 -21.32 20.40 -27.84
N ILE A 675 -20.24 20.07 -27.12
CA ILE A 675 -19.81 20.80 -25.92
C ILE A 675 -19.21 22.18 -26.25
N GLY A 676 -18.86 22.43 -27.52
CA GLY A 676 -18.25 23.66 -28.00
C GLY A 676 -16.72 23.65 -28.00
N LEU A 677 -16.12 22.46 -28.06
CA LEU A 677 -14.72 22.26 -28.46
C LEU A 677 -14.63 22.12 -29.99
N HIS A 678 -13.42 22.20 -30.54
CA HIS A 678 -13.17 22.05 -31.97
C HIS A 678 -12.07 21.02 -32.20
N VAL A 679 -12.44 19.87 -32.76
CA VAL A 679 -11.50 18.78 -33.06
C VAL A 679 -10.80 19.08 -34.38
N GLU A 680 -9.50 19.36 -34.34
CA GLU A 680 -8.69 19.64 -35.54
C GLU A 680 -7.99 18.38 -36.08
N ALA A 681 -7.62 17.46 -35.18
CA ALA A 681 -6.98 16.21 -35.55
C ALA A 681 -7.29 15.05 -34.60
N VAL A 682 -7.08 13.85 -35.11
CA VAL A 682 -7.16 12.57 -34.40
C VAL A 682 -5.79 11.90 -34.45
N VAL A 683 -5.37 11.27 -33.34
CA VAL A 683 -4.06 10.61 -33.23
C VAL A 683 -4.23 9.19 -32.70
N SER A 684 -3.63 8.21 -33.40
CA SER A 684 -3.54 6.82 -32.96
C SER A 684 -2.12 6.26 -32.98
N ASP A 685 -1.95 5.09 -32.40
CA ASP A 685 -0.85 4.17 -32.66
C ASP A 685 -0.93 3.57 -34.10
N ILE A 686 0.07 2.78 -34.52
CA ILE A 686 0.20 2.18 -35.87
C ILE A 686 -0.30 0.71 -35.95
N GLY A 687 -1.19 0.29 -35.04
CA GLY A 687 -1.78 -1.04 -34.97
C GLY A 687 -2.53 -1.46 -36.23
N SER A 688 -2.65 -2.76 -36.46
CA SER A 688 -3.26 -3.33 -37.68
C SER A 688 -4.74 -2.98 -37.82
N ASN A 689 -5.47 -2.90 -36.70
CA ASN A 689 -6.85 -2.42 -36.60
C ASN A 689 -6.97 -0.93 -36.98
N PHE A 690 -6.08 -0.07 -36.47
CA PHE A 690 -6.10 1.37 -36.80
C PHE A 690 -5.68 1.62 -38.25
N GLN A 691 -4.69 0.89 -38.78
CA GLN A 691 -4.36 0.94 -40.20
C GLN A 691 -5.52 0.46 -41.10
N LYS A 692 -6.30 -0.53 -40.65
CA LYS A 692 -7.52 -0.97 -41.35
C LYS A 692 -8.59 0.12 -41.33
N PHE A 693 -8.84 0.74 -40.17
CA PHE A 693 -9.72 1.91 -40.03
C PHE A 693 -9.33 3.06 -40.98
N VAL A 694 -8.03 3.41 -41.05
CA VAL A 694 -7.52 4.48 -41.93
C VAL A 694 -7.84 4.20 -43.40
N ARG A 695 -7.65 2.96 -43.86
CA ARG A 695 -8.03 2.53 -45.21
C ARG A 695 -9.55 2.57 -45.44
N GLU A 696 -10.34 2.10 -44.47
CA GLU A 696 -11.82 2.09 -44.55
C GLU A 696 -12.43 3.50 -44.51
N MET A 697 -11.72 4.49 -43.97
CA MET A 697 -12.10 5.91 -44.00
C MET A 697 -11.61 6.66 -45.25
N GLY A 698 -10.90 6.00 -46.17
CA GLY A 698 -10.36 6.62 -47.39
C GLY A 698 -9.20 7.59 -47.14
N ILE A 699 -8.58 7.53 -45.95
CA ILE A 699 -7.48 8.41 -45.57
C ILE A 699 -6.20 7.96 -46.30
N THR A 700 -5.53 8.91 -46.95
CA THR A 700 -4.39 8.67 -47.85
C THR A 700 -3.26 9.67 -47.56
N PRO A 701 -2.02 9.45 -48.02
CA PRO A 701 -0.96 10.47 -47.92
C PRO A 701 -1.33 11.81 -48.58
N GLU A 702 -2.11 11.75 -49.67
CA GLU A 702 -2.60 12.92 -50.42
C GLU A 702 -3.79 13.59 -49.70
N ASN A 703 -4.64 12.80 -49.04
CA ASN A 703 -5.76 13.27 -48.23
C ASN A 703 -5.65 12.71 -46.79
N PRO A 704 -4.75 13.27 -45.95
CA PRO A 704 -4.50 12.78 -44.58
C PRO A 704 -5.59 13.26 -43.60
N TRP A 705 -6.84 13.22 -44.03
CA TRP A 705 -8.01 13.73 -43.33
C TRP A 705 -9.26 12.97 -43.76
N PHE A 706 -10.26 12.95 -42.90
CA PHE A 706 -11.62 12.49 -43.23
C PHE A 706 -12.62 13.64 -43.06
N LEU A 707 -13.81 13.50 -43.64
CA LEU A 707 -14.90 14.46 -43.45
C LEU A 707 -15.77 14.05 -42.27
N HIS A 708 -16.08 15.01 -41.40
CA HIS A 708 -17.07 14.90 -40.35
C HIS A 708 -17.86 16.21 -40.27
N ASN A 709 -19.20 16.14 -40.32
CA ASN A 709 -20.08 17.33 -40.32
C ASN A 709 -19.66 18.45 -41.31
N GLY A 710 -19.12 18.07 -42.48
CA GLY A 710 -18.60 18.99 -43.50
C GLY A 710 -17.23 19.62 -43.20
N ARG A 711 -16.65 19.39 -42.02
CA ARG A 711 -15.28 19.78 -41.65
C ARG A 711 -14.29 18.67 -42.02
N LYS A 712 -13.03 19.07 -42.28
CA LYS A 712 -11.91 18.13 -42.43
C LYS A 712 -11.25 17.92 -41.08
N ILE A 713 -11.15 16.67 -40.62
CA ILE A 713 -10.41 16.30 -39.41
C ILE A 713 -9.15 15.55 -39.86
N VAL A 714 -7.97 16.05 -39.48
CA VAL A 714 -6.68 15.47 -39.85
C VAL A 714 -6.45 14.17 -39.08
N TYR A 715 -5.90 13.14 -39.71
CA TYR A 715 -5.51 11.91 -39.03
C TYR A 715 -3.99 11.78 -38.97
N LEU A 716 -3.46 11.50 -37.78
CA LEU A 716 -2.03 11.41 -37.51
C LEU A 716 -1.71 10.08 -36.81
N PHE A 717 -0.54 9.53 -37.12
CA PHE A 717 0.03 8.41 -36.37
C PHE A 717 1.06 8.91 -35.34
N ASP A 718 1.16 8.22 -34.20
CA ASP A 718 2.13 8.57 -33.16
C ASP A 718 3.57 8.48 -33.67
N THR A 719 4.25 9.62 -33.69
CA THR A 719 5.61 9.75 -34.27
C THR A 719 6.66 8.91 -33.53
N PRO A 720 6.69 8.87 -32.18
CA PRO A 720 7.48 7.89 -31.43
C PRO A 720 7.24 6.42 -31.83
N HIS A 721 6.01 6.02 -32.17
CA HIS A 721 5.72 4.68 -32.70
C HIS A 721 6.30 4.47 -34.11
N ILE A 722 6.20 5.46 -35.00
CA ILE A 722 6.84 5.44 -36.33
C ILE A 722 8.36 5.26 -36.22
N ILE A 723 9.05 6.04 -35.36
CA ILE A 723 10.51 5.91 -35.18
C ILE A 723 10.92 4.54 -34.63
N LYS A 724 10.13 3.95 -33.71
CA LYS A 724 10.34 2.56 -33.27
C LYS A 724 10.22 1.59 -34.44
N ALA A 725 9.20 1.74 -35.30
CA ALA A 725 8.97 0.88 -36.46
C ALA A 725 10.10 1.00 -37.49
N ILE A 726 10.53 2.22 -37.83
CA ILE A 726 11.67 2.47 -38.72
C ILE A 726 12.93 1.76 -38.22
N ARG A 727 13.27 1.91 -36.93
CA ARG A 727 14.41 1.18 -36.32
C ARG A 727 14.21 -0.33 -36.36
N ASN A 728 13.03 -0.83 -35.99
CA ASN A 728 12.75 -2.27 -35.96
C ASN A 728 12.78 -2.91 -37.36
N ASN A 729 12.41 -2.15 -38.40
CA ASN A 729 12.53 -2.56 -39.80
C ASN A 729 13.99 -2.52 -40.26
N LEU A 730 14.76 -1.49 -39.89
CA LEU A 730 16.20 -1.41 -40.23
C LEU A 730 17.04 -2.52 -39.56
N ILE A 731 16.63 -3.05 -38.40
CA ILE A 731 17.22 -4.28 -37.80
C ILE A 731 17.01 -5.51 -38.70
N LYS A 732 15.92 -5.55 -39.46
CA LYS A 732 15.50 -6.71 -40.27
C LYS A 732 15.96 -6.61 -41.72
N TYR A 733 15.86 -5.42 -42.30
CA TYR A 733 15.89 -5.12 -43.73
C TYR A 733 16.83 -3.95 -44.02
N ASP A 734 17.37 -3.90 -45.23
CA ASP A 734 18.17 -2.76 -45.70
C ASP A 734 17.27 -1.76 -46.46
N PHE A 735 17.54 -0.46 -46.31
CA PHE A 735 16.78 0.61 -46.97
C PHE A 735 17.59 1.22 -48.12
N HIS A 736 17.02 1.17 -49.31
CA HIS A 736 17.62 1.67 -50.55
C HIS A 736 16.98 2.99 -50.96
N PHE A 737 17.77 4.03 -51.19
CA PHE A 737 17.31 5.36 -51.61
C PHE A 737 18.43 6.09 -52.36
N ASP A 738 18.11 6.83 -53.43
CA ASP A 738 19.03 7.72 -54.15
C ASP A 738 20.41 7.09 -54.51
N GLY A 739 20.41 5.80 -54.87
CA GLY A 739 21.61 5.02 -55.21
C GLY A 739 22.44 4.53 -54.01
N LYS A 740 22.00 4.82 -52.79
CA LYS A 740 22.64 4.47 -51.51
C LYS A 740 21.85 3.38 -50.78
N VAL A 741 22.52 2.75 -49.82
CA VAL A 741 21.95 1.74 -48.93
C VAL A 741 22.15 2.20 -47.48
N ALA A 742 21.13 2.02 -46.64
CA ALA A 742 21.25 2.07 -45.20
C ALA A 742 21.06 0.66 -44.62
N SER A 743 22.01 0.19 -43.81
CA SER A 743 22.04 -1.17 -43.26
C SER A 743 22.34 -1.21 -41.76
N TRP A 744 21.80 -2.21 -41.05
CA TRP A 744 22.14 -2.43 -39.64
C TRP A 744 23.61 -2.76 -39.42
N LYS A 745 24.26 -3.41 -40.40
CA LYS A 745 25.66 -3.84 -40.33
C LYS A 745 26.62 -2.66 -40.05
N ASP A 746 26.29 -1.46 -40.55
CA ASP A 746 27.10 -0.25 -40.32
C ASP A 746 27.06 0.22 -38.85
N PHE A 747 25.93 0.03 -38.15
CA PHE A 747 25.82 0.35 -36.72
C PHE A 747 26.62 -0.63 -35.86
N GLU A 748 26.60 -1.91 -36.22
CA GLU A 748 27.39 -2.96 -35.55
C GLU A 748 28.88 -2.72 -35.76
N ALA A 749 29.31 -2.43 -36.99
CA ALA A 749 30.68 -2.09 -37.31
C ALA A 749 31.14 -0.83 -36.56
N LEU A 750 30.36 0.26 -36.59
CA LEU A 750 30.65 1.50 -35.85
C LEU A 750 30.80 1.24 -34.34
N TYR A 751 29.90 0.45 -33.74
CA TYR A 751 29.98 0.11 -32.33
C TYR A 751 31.21 -0.75 -31.99
N ASN A 752 31.57 -1.71 -32.84
CA ASN A 752 32.74 -2.57 -32.65
C ASN A 752 34.07 -1.82 -32.77
N ILE A 753 34.09 -0.67 -33.45
CA ILE A 753 35.21 0.28 -33.48
C ILE A 753 35.15 1.18 -32.24
N ASP A 754 34.04 1.89 -32.04
CA ASP A 754 33.86 2.90 -31.00
C ASP A 754 33.98 2.36 -29.57
N SER A 755 33.48 1.14 -29.31
CA SER A 755 33.50 0.52 -27.98
C SER A 755 34.89 0.16 -27.45
N LYS A 756 35.91 0.13 -28.32
CA LYS A 756 37.31 -0.13 -27.94
C LYS A 756 38.06 1.13 -27.49
N ASN A 757 37.51 2.32 -27.76
CA ASN A 757 38.14 3.59 -27.41
C ASN A 757 37.88 3.96 -25.94
N SER A 758 38.90 4.48 -25.26
CA SER A 758 38.78 5.00 -23.90
C SER A 758 37.82 6.20 -23.82
N ILE A 759 37.83 7.05 -24.85
CA ILE A 759 36.87 8.13 -25.07
C ILE A 759 36.04 7.77 -26.30
N ARG A 760 34.76 7.45 -26.07
CA ARG A 760 33.82 7.03 -27.12
C ARG A 760 33.16 8.23 -27.79
N CYS A 761 33.03 8.19 -29.11
CA CYS A 761 32.22 9.10 -29.92
C CYS A 761 30.72 8.85 -29.69
N CYS A 762 30.32 7.58 -29.50
CA CYS A 762 28.93 7.17 -29.30
C CYS A 762 28.68 6.56 -27.91
N PRO A 763 28.95 7.27 -26.78
CA PRO A 763 28.90 6.70 -25.43
C PRO A 763 27.49 6.27 -24.98
N LYS A 764 26.44 6.76 -25.66
CA LYS A 764 25.05 6.33 -25.43
C LYS A 764 24.72 5.00 -26.11
N LEU A 765 25.45 4.63 -27.17
CA LEU A 765 25.25 3.40 -27.93
C LEU A 765 25.88 2.23 -27.16
N THR A 766 25.07 1.20 -26.90
CA THR A 766 25.46 -0.01 -26.14
C THR A 766 24.93 -1.25 -26.85
N SER A 767 25.42 -2.44 -26.47
CA SER A 767 24.93 -3.73 -27.00
C SER A 767 23.39 -3.84 -27.01
N ASN A 768 22.72 -3.40 -25.94
CA ASN A 768 21.24 -3.40 -25.82
C ASN A 768 20.50 -2.51 -26.85
N HIS A 769 21.21 -1.62 -27.55
CA HIS A 769 20.65 -0.83 -28.65
C HIS A 769 20.70 -1.59 -29.98
N LEU A 770 21.77 -2.37 -30.21
CA LEU A 770 22.00 -3.17 -31.42
C LEU A 770 21.25 -4.51 -31.39
N TYR A 771 21.24 -5.14 -30.22
CA TYR A 771 20.63 -6.46 -29.97
C TYR A 771 19.47 -6.37 -28.95
N PRO A 772 18.41 -5.58 -29.23
CA PRO A 772 17.34 -5.38 -28.27
C PRO A 772 16.45 -6.63 -28.14
N ASN A 773 16.19 -7.07 -26.91
CA ASN A 773 15.12 -8.04 -26.62
C ASN A 773 13.71 -7.44 -26.84
N GLY A 774 12.64 -8.23 -26.68
CA GLY A 774 11.25 -7.80 -26.92
C GLY A 774 10.89 -6.46 -26.23
N PHE A 775 11.09 -6.39 -24.92
CA PHE A 775 10.86 -5.16 -24.13
C PHE A 775 11.72 -3.97 -24.57
N GLN A 776 12.95 -4.23 -24.97
CA GLN A 776 13.87 -3.20 -25.45
C GLN A 776 13.50 -2.70 -26.86
N LYS A 777 12.85 -3.52 -27.70
CA LYS A 777 12.28 -3.10 -29.00
C LYS A 777 11.14 -2.08 -28.82
N MET A 778 10.41 -2.12 -27.71
CA MET A 778 9.34 -1.16 -27.40
C MET A 778 9.85 0.20 -26.84
N LYS A 779 11.13 0.31 -26.46
CA LYS A 779 11.67 1.53 -25.85
C LYS A 779 12.05 2.58 -26.90
N VAL A 780 11.20 3.62 -27.04
CA VAL A 780 11.45 4.80 -27.90
C VAL A 780 12.86 5.37 -27.69
N LYS A 781 13.31 5.48 -26.42
CA LYS A 781 14.67 5.93 -26.07
C LYS A 781 15.77 5.22 -26.84
N PHE A 782 15.68 3.90 -27.03
CA PHE A 782 16.72 3.16 -27.74
C PHE A 782 16.66 3.45 -29.25
N ALA A 783 15.46 3.55 -29.82
CA ALA A 783 15.31 3.92 -31.23
C ALA A 783 15.87 5.31 -31.51
N THR A 784 15.52 6.32 -30.71
CA THR A 784 16.00 7.71 -30.87
C THR A 784 17.48 7.89 -30.51
N GLN A 785 18.10 7.01 -29.73
CA GLN A 785 19.54 7.05 -29.46
C GLN A 785 20.37 6.40 -30.57
N VAL A 786 19.86 5.35 -31.21
CA VAL A 786 20.43 4.77 -32.44
C VAL A 786 20.30 5.74 -33.60
N LEU A 787 19.09 6.21 -33.86
CA LEU A 787 18.77 7.12 -34.97
C LEU A 787 19.01 8.58 -34.54
N SER A 788 20.26 8.92 -34.20
CA SER A 788 20.64 10.26 -33.74
C SER A 788 21.78 10.89 -34.54
N HIS A 789 21.81 12.23 -34.62
CA HIS A 789 22.89 12.99 -35.26
C HIS A 789 24.28 12.61 -34.73
N THR A 790 24.42 12.23 -33.45
CA THR A 790 25.72 11.78 -32.90
C THR A 790 26.20 10.50 -33.57
N VAL A 791 25.31 9.53 -33.79
CA VAL A 791 25.64 8.26 -34.48
C VAL A 791 25.96 8.51 -35.94
N SER A 792 25.16 9.34 -36.63
CA SER A 792 25.44 9.80 -37.99
C SER A 792 26.82 10.46 -38.12
N SER A 793 27.13 11.43 -37.24
CA SER A 793 28.42 12.14 -37.24
C SER A 793 29.61 11.20 -37.02
N ALA A 794 29.49 10.25 -36.08
CA ALA A 794 30.53 9.26 -35.82
C ALA A 794 30.73 8.31 -37.00
N MET A 795 29.66 7.94 -37.71
CA MET A 795 29.72 7.12 -38.91
C MET A 795 30.40 7.85 -40.09
N LEU A 796 30.08 9.12 -40.31
CA LEU A 796 30.77 9.97 -41.30
C LEU A 796 32.25 10.18 -40.96
N MET A 797 32.58 10.37 -39.69
CA MET A 797 33.97 10.47 -39.21
C MET A 797 34.73 9.16 -39.45
N ALA A 798 34.15 8.02 -39.09
CA ALA A 798 34.77 6.71 -39.26
C ALA A 798 34.96 6.37 -40.74
N THR A 799 34.00 6.72 -41.62
CA THR A 799 34.13 6.52 -43.07
C THR A 799 35.20 7.43 -43.67
N SER A 800 35.21 8.72 -43.31
CA SER A 800 36.25 9.67 -43.73
C SER A 800 37.67 9.25 -43.28
N GLY A 801 37.76 8.58 -42.13
CA GLY A 801 39.01 8.00 -41.61
C GLY A 801 39.35 6.61 -42.16
N GLY A 802 38.59 6.05 -43.10
CA GLY A 802 38.81 4.72 -43.68
C GLY A 802 38.51 3.54 -42.75
N LEU A 803 37.84 3.77 -41.62
CA LEU A 803 37.47 2.75 -40.63
C LEU A 803 36.13 2.06 -40.95
N LEU A 804 35.29 2.70 -41.77
CA LEU A 804 34.05 2.14 -42.32
C LEU A 804 34.05 2.26 -43.85
N PRO A 805 33.36 1.36 -44.57
CA PRO A 805 33.27 1.42 -46.03
C PRO A 805 32.51 2.67 -46.51
N PRO A 806 32.80 3.19 -47.72
CA PRO A 806 32.07 4.33 -48.29
C PRO A 806 30.54 4.15 -48.37
N SER A 807 30.05 2.91 -48.41
CA SER A 807 28.61 2.59 -48.36
C SER A 807 27.92 3.10 -47.09
N ALA A 808 28.64 3.13 -45.96
CA ALA A 808 28.10 3.56 -44.66
C ALA A 808 27.68 5.05 -44.64
N VAL A 809 28.12 5.85 -45.62
CA VAL A 809 27.61 7.22 -45.81
C VAL A 809 26.09 7.22 -46.05
N GLY A 810 25.54 6.21 -46.74
CA GLY A 810 24.10 6.05 -46.94
C GLY A 810 23.36 5.90 -45.60
N THR A 811 23.81 4.98 -44.76
CA THR A 811 23.30 4.84 -43.37
C THR A 811 23.41 6.14 -42.60
N ALA A 812 24.57 6.81 -42.64
CA ALA A 812 24.81 8.03 -41.88
C ALA A 812 23.90 9.20 -42.31
N GLU A 813 23.72 9.41 -43.61
CA GLU A 813 22.83 10.44 -44.15
C GLU A 813 21.38 10.19 -43.75
N LEU A 814 20.88 8.96 -43.91
CA LEU A 814 19.50 8.62 -43.56
C LEU A 814 19.23 8.83 -42.07
N ILE A 815 20.18 8.48 -41.18
CA ILE A 815 20.07 8.76 -39.74
C ILE A 815 19.94 10.27 -39.47
N ALA A 816 20.73 11.11 -40.14
CA ALA A 816 20.67 12.56 -39.94
C ALA A 816 19.29 13.13 -40.34
N GLN A 817 18.74 12.65 -41.46
CA GLN A 817 17.39 12.99 -41.91
C GLN A 817 16.32 12.52 -40.90
N LEU A 818 16.45 11.30 -40.37
CA LEU A 818 15.52 10.71 -39.40
C LEU A 818 15.55 11.39 -38.01
N ASP A 819 16.73 11.77 -37.50
CA ASP A 819 16.87 12.56 -36.26
C ASP A 819 16.22 13.94 -36.44
N THR A 820 16.43 14.56 -37.60
CA THR A 820 15.92 15.91 -37.92
C THR A 820 14.39 15.94 -38.07
N ILE A 821 13.77 14.97 -38.77
CA ILE A 821 12.31 14.89 -38.87
C ILE A 821 11.67 14.56 -37.51
N PHE A 822 12.34 13.76 -36.68
CA PHE A 822 11.85 13.50 -35.32
C PHE A 822 11.89 14.74 -34.44
N ASP A 823 12.95 15.56 -34.54
CA ASP A 823 13.01 16.86 -33.87
C ASP A 823 11.88 17.81 -34.33
N CYS A 824 11.59 17.86 -35.63
CA CYS A 824 10.48 18.68 -36.19
C CYS A 824 9.15 18.32 -35.54
N LEU A 825 8.82 17.03 -35.55
CA LEU A 825 7.53 16.47 -35.12
C LEU A 825 7.41 16.34 -33.58
N ASN A 826 8.50 16.53 -32.84
CA ASN A 826 8.55 16.48 -31.38
C ASN A 826 9.10 17.79 -30.77
N SER A 827 8.91 18.90 -31.49
CA SER A 827 9.38 20.23 -31.11
C SER A 827 8.68 20.76 -29.86
N THR A 828 9.45 21.28 -28.91
CA THR A 828 8.95 21.66 -27.56
C THR A 828 9.60 22.91 -26.95
N SER A 829 10.59 23.53 -27.61
CA SER A 829 11.37 24.63 -27.02
C SER A 829 11.82 25.67 -28.04
N PHE A 830 11.51 26.94 -27.77
CA PHE A 830 12.02 28.10 -28.50
C PHE A 830 13.54 28.32 -28.34
N GLU A 831 14.17 27.73 -27.31
CA GLU A 831 15.59 27.94 -26.98
C GLU A 831 16.46 26.72 -27.30
N SER A 832 16.02 25.83 -28.20
CA SER A 832 16.81 24.63 -28.55
C SER A 832 18.05 25.00 -29.37
N PRO A 833 19.23 24.37 -29.13
CA PRO A 833 20.38 24.52 -30.03
C PRO A 833 20.17 23.83 -31.39
N LYS A 834 19.20 22.91 -31.49
CA LYS A 834 18.77 22.32 -32.76
C LYS A 834 17.61 23.15 -33.32
N ILE A 835 17.80 23.77 -34.49
CA ILE A 835 16.82 24.68 -35.11
C ILE A 835 15.47 23.98 -35.37
N TYR A 836 15.51 22.72 -35.80
CA TYR A 836 14.32 21.90 -36.05
C TYR A 836 13.52 21.50 -34.78
N ASN A 837 14.04 21.73 -33.57
CA ASN A 837 13.27 21.58 -32.33
C ASN A 837 12.46 22.84 -31.94
N HIS A 838 12.60 23.93 -32.69
CA HIS A 838 11.81 25.14 -32.49
C HIS A 838 10.37 24.94 -32.96
N PRO A 839 9.37 25.59 -32.33
CA PRO A 839 7.99 25.53 -32.79
C PRO A 839 7.80 26.02 -34.22
N LEU A 840 6.87 25.40 -34.94
CA LEU A 840 6.48 25.77 -36.31
C LEU A 840 5.94 27.21 -36.37
N SER A 841 6.33 27.92 -37.43
CA SER A 841 5.82 29.25 -37.81
C SER A 841 5.61 29.30 -39.32
N SER A 842 4.80 30.24 -39.82
CA SER A 842 4.45 30.35 -41.24
C SER A 842 5.64 30.54 -42.19
N GLN A 843 6.78 31.01 -41.68
CA GLN A 843 8.02 31.23 -42.44
C GLN A 843 9.09 30.18 -42.09
N SER A 844 8.73 29.10 -41.41
CA SER A 844 9.72 28.16 -40.90
C SER A 844 10.28 27.24 -41.99
N HIS A 845 11.62 27.15 -41.99
CA HIS A 845 12.42 26.19 -42.74
C HIS A 845 11.96 24.71 -42.62
N HIS A 846 11.27 24.35 -41.53
CA HIS A 846 10.61 23.04 -41.35
C HIS A 846 9.73 22.65 -42.53
N PHE A 847 8.97 23.55 -43.15
CA PHE A 847 8.05 23.18 -44.25
C PHE A 847 8.79 22.65 -45.48
N LYS A 848 9.91 23.30 -45.85
CA LYS A 848 10.76 22.82 -46.94
C LYS A 848 11.33 21.44 -46.59
N PHE A 849 11.91 21.33 -45.39
CA PHE A 849 12.50 20.07 -44.92
C PHE A 849 11.47 18.90 -44.89
N MET A 850 10.24 19.15 -44.45
CA MET A 850 9.17 18.15 -44.45
C MET A 850 8.79 17.73 -45.88
N ALA A 851 8.74 18.65 -46.85
CA ALA A 851 8.49 18.32 -48.25
C ALA A 851 9.64 17.51 -48.90
N ASP A 852 10.88 17.87 -48.58
CA ASP A 852 12.08 17.11 -48.98
C ASP A 852 12.02 15.68 -48.38
N MET A 853 11.61 15.55 -47.12
CA MET A 853 11.42 14.26 -46.44
C MET A 853 10.28 13.42 -47.00
N CYS A 854 9.12 14.00 -47.34
CA CYS A 854 8.06 13.29 -48.05
C CYS A 854 8.57 12.70 -49.38
N SER A 855 9.38 13.48 -50.09
CA SER A 855 10.00 13.06 -51.36
C SER A 855 11.01 11.92 -51.15
N LEU A 856 11.82 11.97 -50.08
CA LEU A 856 12.76 10.91 -49.72
C LEU A 856 12.05 9.61 -49.34
N VAL A 857 11.04 9.69 -48.47
CA VAL A 857 10.26 8.52 -48.00
C VAL A 857 9.54 7.85 -49.18
N GLY A 858 8.98 8.62 -50.13
CA GLY A 858 8.36 8.08 -51.33
C GLY A 858 9.32 7.35 -52.30
N ARG A 859 10.64 7.56 -52.17
CA ARG A 859 11.67 6.85 -52.96
C ARG A 859 12.32 5.68 -52.21
N LEU A 860 12.06 5.54 -50.92
CA LEU A 860 12.72 4.54 -50.06
C LEU A 860 12.17 3.14 -50.33
N LYS A 861 13.04 2.23 -50.75
CA LYS A 861 12.73 0.82 -50.99
C LYS A 861 13.29 -0.04 -49.87
N VAL A 862 12.51 -1.00 -49.40
CA VAL A 862 12.91 -1.95 -48.35
C VAL A 862 13.22 -3.29 -49.03
N THR A 863 14.39 -3.87 -48.75
CA THR A 863 14.77 -5.19 -49.26
C THR A 863 15.26 -6.09 -48.12
N GLU A 864 15.21 -7.41 -48.33
CA GLU A 864 15.94 -8.31 -47.45
C GLU A 864 17.45 -7.99 -47.51
N PRO A 865 18.19 -8.13 -46.40
CA PRO A 865 19.63 -7.90 -46.42
C PRO A 865 20.30 -8.92 -47.33
N ALA A 866 21.26 -8.48 -48.13
CA ALA A 866 22.00 -9.34 -49.04
C ALA A 866 22.86 -10.36 -48.26
N THR A 867 22.27 -11.51 -47.95
CA THR A 867 22.79 -12.62 -47.11
C THR A 867 23.25 -12.21 -45.69
N ARG A 868 22.75 -12.95 -44.69
CA ARG A 868 23.13 -12.81 -43.28
C ARG A 868 24.18 -13.85 -42.91
#